data_AF-A0A956PJ73-F1
#
_entry.id   AF-A0A956PJ73-F1
#
_cell.length_a   1.000
_cell.length_b   1.000
_cell.length_c   1.000
_cell.angle_alpha   90.00
_cell.angle_beta   90.00
_cell.angle_gamma   90.00
#
_symmetry.space_group_name_H-M   'P 1'
#
loop_
_entity.id
_entity.type
_entity.pdbx_description
1 polymer ?
#
loop_
_entity_poly.entity_id
_entity_poly.type
_entity_poly.pdbx_seq_one_letter_code
_entity_poly.pdbx_strand_id
1 'polypeptide(L)'
;VCAVSVEPMQCEGGDRFASKRFFQSLRVLTHALGVALIFDEVQTGFGLGGAELWSNTFDLQTSAGEPLPADFINLAKKCQVGAVLSSIPDPFPTTAHAASFCRGYINATSIDPEALTKLGNSVRDRLFTLAEQFDFVSAPRAQGLAFAFDLPDSVFAVNFVNQRFYHGFMVYIAGERTLRFRIQYTTTAEDLDYIFASITQSLRHLKKEGPGSLPDRYDYVWPDVAGPEHPIPFTIRELRTVNWDVILRNYGELPDYRRQEMAQLLEPKPIDQYEPPYKERQFTWLEFIRYLAGRQSVRIRPLNAGNWEKYKKAIMNLEHVVYEPARVDDEAFLQAAVEAEGSVCFVAFERDRLLGFSVAAPLELFTEVRGPDNDPGLNSGKYLYSADLLVHPEARGRGVGIRLKRRQVEKARELGYHGIRSRNRVDMATNMEVINRILGAVEMDYFERDYGEDESPCRYLSLPVQETVTPQLRWSSGVESPTGGLLDKETWQDWDLAAINKNSLCNWWTPNMTRYVEWLRMVSPLGHVYLASGRDEAADKLVKCLIHKRKGAQLMISFQGSFWGGVTACARSLSDPHFGNHFGWSHLPYPHQEGDPFANVDGALTEAETDCLNALGDLIHEPEAILGVAIEPIQEKTGRRVSVRFLKALRELCDKIGVPLVMNESASWAYRGSRELFYCQATGVKPDLLTAFAGGQLGQVFTNDKFYIPEPLTLISTWDGDELSALRFRQQMEVLRAHRDDARLYELDKLVGSRGDFYRGSGLLFFDGEDLACDLSLTDEGHLFFPPLNRLDEQWETLSEYFGTKRAPVPA
;
A
#
# COMPACT_ATOMS: atom_id res chain seq x y z
N VAL A 1 -16.76 -30.57 -4.86
CA VAL A 1 -16.10 -29.70 -3.86
C VAL A 1 -14.97 -28.97 -4.57
N CYS A 2 -14.95 -27.64 -4.57
CA CYS A 2 -13.89 -26.88 -5.26
C CYS A 2 -12.64 -26.67 -4.40
N ALA A 3 -12.82 -26.45 -3.10
CA ALA A 3 -11.74 -26.25 -2.15
C ALA A 3 -12.13 -26.69 -0.74
N VAL A 4 -11.12 -26.94 0.09
CA VAL A 4 -11.21 -27.05 1.54
C VAL A 4 -10.47 -25.86 2.15
N SER A 5 -11.16 -25.09 2.99
CA SER A 5 -10.56 -23.97 3.74
C SER A 5 -10.47 -24.33 5.22
N VAL A 6 -9.33 -24.00 5.83
CA VAL A 6 -9.06 -24.30 7.24
C VAL A 6 -8.22 -23.19 7.90
N GLU A 7 -8.58 -22.82 9.12
CA GLU A 7 -7.74 -21.99 9.99
C GLU A 7 -6.68 -22.89 10.66
N PRO A 8 -5.36 -22.59 10.54
CA PRO A 8 -4.30 -23.29 11.29
C PRO A 8 -4.55 -23.34 12.80
N MET A 9 -5.06 -22.23 13.34
CA MET A 9 -5.59 -22.09 14.68
C MET A 9 -6.95 -21.42 14.58
N GLN A 10 -8.02 -22.09 15.02
CA GLN A 10 -9.36 -21.51 15.02
C GLN A 10 -9.46 -20.42 16.08
N CYS A 11 -9.07 -19.20 15.70
CA CYS A 11 -8.84 -18.10 16.64
C CYS A 11 -10.16 -17.69 17.31
N GLU A 12 -11.21 -17.44 16.54
CA GLU A 12 -12.53 -17.06 17.08
C GLU A 12 -13.25 -18.25 17.73
N GLY A 13 -12.90 -19.48 17.31
CA GLY A 13 -13.50 -20.73 17.81
C GLY A 13 -13.00 -21.18 19.19
N GLY A 14 -12.17 -20.38 19.85
CA GLY A 14 -11.58 -20.68 21.17
C GLY A 14 -10.12 -21.10 21.11
N ASP A 15 -9.34 -20.55 20.17
CA ASP A 15 -7.94 -20.92 19.93
C ASP A 15 -7.75 -22.44 19.82
N ARG A 16 -8.52 -23.09 18.95
CA ARG A 16 -8.39 -24.55 18.78
C ARG A 16 -7.23 -24.85 17.84
N PHE A 17 -6.28 -25.64 18.35
CA PHE A 17 -5.10 -26.09 17.64
C PHE A 17 -5.39 -27.45 17.01
N ALA A 18 -5.08 -27.61 15.73
CA ALA A 18 -5.00 -28.92 15.13
C ALA A 18 -3.54 -29.41 15.09
N SER A 19 -3.37 -30.73 15.15
CA SER A 19 -2.04 -31.32 15.10
C SER A 19 -1.42 -31.18 13.71
N LYS A 20 -0.09 -31.13 13.66
CA LYS A 20 0.68 -31.24 12.42
C LYS A 20 0.26 -32.44 11.56
N ARG A 21 0.04 -33.60 12.19
CA ARG A 21 -0.42 -34.82 11.52
C ARG A 21 -1.78 -34.64 10.84
N PHE A 22 -2.69 -33.88 11.44
CA PHE A 22 -3.98 -33.58 10.83
C PHE A 22 -3.79 -32.80 9.52
N PHE A 23 -2.99 -31.73 9.54
CA PHE A 23 -2.74 -30.93 8.35
C PHE A 23 -1.98 -31.68 7.24
N GLN A 24 -1.04 -32.53 7.62
CA GLN A 24 -0.38 -33.44 6.67
C GLN A 24 -1.38 -34.39 6.00
N SER A 25 -2.25 -35.02 6.80
CA SER A 25 -3.29 -35.93 6.28
C SER A 25 -4.31 -35.19 5.41
N LEU A 26 -4.67 -33.96 5.80
CA LEU A 26 -5.56 -33.09 5.04
C LEU A 26 -4.95 -32.77 3.67
N ARG A 27 -3.67 -32.37 3.62
CA ARG A 27 -3.00 -32.06 2.36
C ARG A 27 -2.90 -33.28 1.44
N VAL A 28 -2.57 -34.45 1.98
CA VAL A 28 -2.55 -35.70 1.20
C VAL A 28 -3.91 -35.96 0.57
N LEU A 29 -5.00 -35.81 1.34
CA LEU A 29 -6.36 -36.03 0.87
C LEU A 29 -6.78 -35.00 -0.20
N THR A 30 -6.55 -33.71 0.04
CA THR A 30 -6.93 -32.65 -0.91
C THR A 30 -6.17 -32.80 -2.22
N HIS A 31 -4.87 -33.10 -2.14
CA HIS A 31 -4.04 -33.32 -3.31
C HIS A 31 -4.48 -34.55 -4.12
N ALA A 32 -4.73 -35.69 -3.45
CA ALA A 32 -5.17 -36.92 -4.12
C ALA A 32 -6.53 -36.78 -4.83
N LEU A 33 -7.40 -35.87 -4.35
CA LEU A 33 -8.73 -35.63 -4.91
C LEU A 33 -8.77 -34.45 -5.89
N GLY A 34 -7.65 -33.78 -6.15
CA GLY A 34 -7.62 -32.58 -6.99
C GLY A 34 -8.45 -31.42 -6.43
N VAL A 35 -8.57 -31.33 -5.10
CA VAL A 35 -9.31 -30.28 -4.39
C VAL A 35 -8.31 -29.27 -3.83
N ALA A 36 -8.56 -27.97 -4.00
CA ALA A 36 -7.66 -26.95 -3.48
C ALA A 36 -7.67 -26.92 -1.93
N LEU A 37 -6.52 -26.71 -1.31
CA LEU A 37 -6.39 -26.45 0.12
C LEU A 37 -6.09 -24.96 0.34
N ILE A 38 -6.87 -24.34 1.22
CA ILE A 38 -6.74 -22.94 1.60
C ILE A 38 -6.42 -22.87 3.09
N PHE A 39 -5.29 -22.27 3.45
CA PHE A 39 -5.05 -21.84 4.84
C PHE A 39 -5.54 -20.42 5.05
N ASP A 40 -6.42 -20.23 6.02
CA ASP A 40 -6.77 -18.91 6.51
C ASP A 40 -5.79 -18.47 7.59
N GLU A 41 -4.76 -17.72 7.18
CA GLU A 41 -3.71 -17.17 8.04
C GLU A 41 -3.91 -15.70 8.36
N VAL A 42 -5.15 -15.21 8.20
CA VAL A 42 -5.51 -13.82 8.46
C VAL A 42 -5.09 -13.38 9.86
N GLN A 43 -5.21 -14.27 10.86
CA GLN A 43 -4.78 -14.05 12.24
C GLN A 43 -3.44 -14.69 12.59
N THR A 44 -3.14 -15.87 12.03
CA THR A 44 -2.04 -16.74 12.49
C THR A 44 -0.69 -16.43 11.87
N GLY A 45 -0.68 -15.79 10.70
CA GLY A 45 0.54 -15.43 9.98
C GLY A 45 1.32 -14.31 10.67
N PHE A 46 2.49 -14.02 10.12
CA PHE A 46 3.41 -12.96 10.53
C PHE A 46 3.78 -13.06 12.01
N GLY A 47 4.29 -14.22 12.40
CA GLY A 47 4.89 -14.44 13.71
C GLY A 47 3.90 -14.80 14.81
N LEU A 48 2.58 -14.66 14.64
CA LEU A 48 1.64 -15.00 15.73
C LEU A 48 1.83 -16.46 16.16
N GLY A 49 1.94 -17.37 15.19
CA GLY A 49 2.08 -18.81 15.42
C GLY A 49 3.45 -19.33 15.82
N GLY A 50 4.46 -18.48 15.99
CA GLY A 50 5.83 -18.95 16.16
C GLY A 50 6.70 -18.86 14.90
N ALA A 51 6.09 -18.64 13.73
CA ALA A 51 6.76 -18.59 12.43
C ALA A 51 6.15 -17.50 11.55
N GLU A 52 6.82 -17.11 10.46
CA GLU A 52 6.34 -16.09 9.52
C GLU A 52 5.01 -16.49 8.87
N LEU A 53 4.84 -17.77 8.54
CA LEU A 53 3.54 -18.37 8.24
C LEU A 53 3.40 -19.59 9.16
N TRP A 54 2.27 -19.72 9.85
CA TRP A 54 2.05 -20.86 10.74
C TRP A 54 2.06 -22.16 9.94
N SER A 55 1.49 -22.18 8.73
CA SER A 55 1.41 -23.34 7.85
C SER A 55 2.77 -23.96 7.54
N ASN A 56 3.84 -23.17 7.59
CA ASN A 56 5.21 -23.66 7.39
C ASN A 56 5.64 -24.64 8.49
N THR A 57 5.03 -24.59 9.68
CA THR A 57 5.32 -25.50 10.78
C THR A 57 4.70 -26.90 10.62
N PHE A 58 3.83 -27.09 9.62
CA PHE A 58 3.10 -28.33 9.41
C PHE A 58 3.85 -29.37 8.57
N ASP A 59 5.02 -29.02 8.01
CA ASP A 59 5.84 -29.87 7.11
C ASP A 59 4.96 -30.59 6.08
N LEU A 60 4.22 -29.81 5.30
CA LEU A 60 3.43 -30.37 4.21
C LEU A 60 4.38 -30.75 3.08
N GLN A 61 4.63 -32.05 2.96
CA GLN A 61 5.59 -32.60 2.01
C GLN A 61 5.14 -33.98 1.52
N THR A 62 5.63 -34.37 0.35
CA THR A 62 5.43 -35.73 -0.19
C THR A 62 6.25 -36.76 0.61
N SER A 63 6.02 -38.05 0.36
CA SER A 63 6.87 -39.12 0.92
C SER A 63 8.32 -39.03 0.46
N ALA A 64 8.60 -38.31 -0.64
CA ALA A 64 9.95 -38.04 -1.12
C ALA A 64 10.60 -36.80 -0.46
N GLY A 65 9.89 -36.12 0.44
CA GLY A 65 10.36 -34.90 1.10
C GLY A 65 10.15 -33.61 0.29
N GLU A 66 9.57 -33.70 -0.91
CA GLU A 66 9.26 -32.53 -1.73
C GLU A 66 8.18 -31.65 -1.07
N PRO A 67 8.36 -30.32 -0.97
CA PRO A 67 7.36 -29.42 -0.43
C PRO A 67 6.02 -29.55 -1.17
N LEU A 68 4.94 -29.69 -0.40
CA LEU A 68 3.58 -29.77 -0.91
C LEU A 68 2.70 -28.74 -0.16
N PRO A 69 2.95 -27.43 -0.36
CA PRO A 69 2.23 -26.38 0.35
C PRO A 69 0.74 -26.38 0.00
N ALA A 70 -0.03 -25.59 0.75
CA ALA A 70 -1.41 -25.27 0.37
C ALA A 70 -1.45 -24.50 -0.96
N ASP A 71 -2.59 -24.58 -1.64
CA ASP A 71 -2.76 -23.92 -2.93
C ASP A 71 -3.03 -22.42 -2.74
N PHE A 72 -3.66 -22.05 -1.63
CA PHE A 72 -3.88 -20.66 -1.23
C PHE A 72 -3.57 -20.43 0.24
N ILE A 73 -3.03 -19.25 0.57
CA ILE A 73 -2.86 -18.76 1.93
C ILE A 73 -3.41 -17.33 2.01
N ASN A 74 -4.44 -17.14 2.82
CA ASN A 74 -5.06 -15.85 3.05
C ASN A 74 -4.35 -15.12 4.19
N LEU A 75 -3.95 -13.87 3.96
CA LEU A 75 -3.27 -13.01 4.91
C LEU A 75 -4.03 -11.68 4.98
N ALA A 76 -4.27 -11.15 6.19
CA ALA A 76 -4.78 -9.78 6.31
C ALA A 76 -4.39 -9.10 7.62
N LYS A 77 -4.86 -9.59 8.78
CA LYS A 77 -4.78 -8.82 10.04
C LYS A 77 -3.34 -8.65 10.49
N LYS A 78 -2.59 -9.75 10.64
CA LYS A 78 -1.20 -9.66 11.13
C LYS A 78 -0.24 -9.07 10.11
N CYS A 79 -0.33 -9.47 8.84
CA CYS A 79 0.51 -8.93 7.77
C CYS A 79 0.28 -7.46 7.43
N GLN A 80 -0.76 -6.83 7.99
CA GLN A 80 -1.13 -5.44 7.74
C GLN A 80 -1.50 -5.12 6.28
N VAL A 81 -1.75 -6.13 5.45
CA VAL A 81 -2.15 -6.01 4.04
C VAL A 81 -3.02 -7.21 3.66
N GLY A 82 -4.18 -6.98 3.03
CA GLY A 82 -4.94 -8.09 2.44
C GLY A 82 -4.14 -8.71 1.30
N ALA A 83 -3.68 -9.95 1.47
CA ALA A 83 -2.87 -10.65 0.49
C ALA A 83 -3.31 -12.11 0.40
N VAL A 84 -3.36 -12.64 -0.81
CA VAL A 84 -3.56 -14.07 -1.06
C VAL A 84 -2.29 -14.57 -1.73
N LEU A 85 -1.57 -15.46 -1.06
CA LEU A 85 -0.49 -16.21 -1.70
C LEU A 85 -1.13 -17.39 -2.42
N SER A 86 -0.82 -17.56 -3.71
CA SER A 86 -1.41 -18.59 -4.54
C SER A 86 -0.33 -19.36 -5.29
N SER A 87 -0.43 -20.68 -5.34
CA SER A 87 0.36 -21.52 -6.25
C SER A 87 -0.21 -21.50 -7.68
N ILE A 88 -1.43 -21.00 -7.84
CA ILE A 88 -2.14 -20.87 -9.11
C ILE A 88 -1.98 -19.42 -9.62
N PRO A 89 -1.53 -19.19 -10.87
CA PRO A 89 -1.45 -17.85 -11.43
C PRO A 89 -2.78 -17.12 -11.39
N ASP A 90 -2.76 -15.86 -10.96
CA ASP A 90 -3.93 -14.98 -11.02
C ASP A 90 -4.18 -14.56 -12.47
N PRO A 91 -5.35 -14.89 -13.07
CA PRO A 91 -5.67 -14.45 -14.43
C PRO A 91 -5.91 -12.95 -14.53
N PHE A 92 -6.18 -12.26 -13.41
CA PHE A 92 -6.47 -10.82 -13.35
C PHE A 92 -5.67 -10.16 -12.22
N PRO A 93 -4.33 -10.04 -12.36
CA PRO A 93 -3.48 -9.52 -11.30
C PRO A 93 -3.91 -8.12 -10.89
N THR A 94 -4.41 -7.98 -9.66
CA THR A 94 -4.77 -6.68 -9.11
C THR A 94 -3.52 -5.95 -8.62
N THR A 95 -3.40 -4.66 -8.95
CA THR A 95 -2.37 -3.80 -8.35
C THR A 95 -2.74 -3.54 -6.89
N ALA A 96 -1.78 -3.74 -6.00
CA ALA A 96 -1.98 -3.46 -4.59
C ALA A 96 -1.46 -2.06 -4.25
N HIS A 97 -2.03 -1.48 -3.20
CA HIS A 97 -1.64 -0.17 -2.73
C HIS A 97 -0.24 -0.19 -2.10
N ALA A 98 0.71 0.57 -2.68
CA ALA A 98 2.13 0.55 -2.32
C ALA A 98 2.39 0.74 -0.82
N ALA A 99 1.69 1.69 -0.17
CA ALA A 99 1.85 1.94 1.26
C ALA A 99 1.49 0.72 2.12
N SER A 100 0.46 -0.04 1.73
CA SER A 100 0.03 -1.25 2.43
C SER A 100 1.08 -2.35 2.30
N PHE A 101 1.68 -2.49 1.11
CA PHE A 101 2.76 -3.44 0.88
C PHE A 101 4.05 -3.06 1.61
N CYS A 102 4.46 -1.79 1.62
CA CYS A 102 5.61 -1.34 2.39
C CYS A 102 5.43 -1.64 3.88
N ARG A 103 4.23 -1.40 4.43
CA ARG A 103 3.88 -1.72 5.81
C ARG A 103 3.97 -3.23 6.09
N GLY A 104 3.38 -4.04 5.21
CA GLY A 104 3.47 -5.50 5.32
C GLY A 104 4.91 -6.00 5.22
N TYR A 105 5.71 -5.47 4.30
CA TYR A 105 7.12 -5.80 4.16
C TYR A 105 7.93 -5.46 5.42
N ILE A 106 7.77 -4.25 5.96
CA ILE A 106 8.43 -3.85 7.21
C ILE A 106 8.06 -4.81 8.33
N ASN A 107 6.77 -5.16 8.47
CA ASN A 107 6.33 -6.09 9.50
C ASN A 107 6.92 -7.49 9.31
N ALA A 108 6.96 -8.01 8.09
CA ALA A 108 7.59 -9.30 7.78
C ALA A 108 9.08 -9.30 8.17
N THR A 109 9.82 -8.25 7.79
CA THR A 109 11.26 -8.13 8.06
C THR A 109 11.61 -7.81 9.51
N SER A 110 10.64 -7.38 10.32
CA SER A 110 10.84 -7.08 11.74
C SER A 110 10.70 -8.31 12.64
N ILE A 111 10.19 -9.42 12.11
CA ILE A 111 10.05 -10.68 12.85
C ILE A 111 11.43 -11.30 12.97
N ASP A 112 11.95 -11.40 14.19
CA ASP A 112 13.08 -12.27 14.50
C ASP A 112 12.56 -13.55 15.21
N PRO A 113 12.71 -14.73 14.56
CA PRO A 113 12.21 -16.01 15.08
C PRO A 113 12.78 -16.42 16.44
N GLU A 114 14.01 -16.02 16.78
CA GLU A 114 14.65 -16.40 18.04
C GLU A 114 14.03 -15.61 19.20
N ALA A 115 13.91 -14.29 19.04
CA ALA A 115 13.21 -13.44 20.00
C ALA A 115 11.75 -13.87 20.19
N LEU A 116 11.08 -14.23 19.10
CA LEU A 116 9.69 -14.69 19.12
C LEU A 116 9.52 -16.02 19.85
N THR A 117 10.46 -16.96 19.66
CA THR A 117 10.50 -18.24 20.38
C THR A 117 10.73 -18.01 21.87
N LYS A 118 11.70 -17.15 22.23
CA LYS A 118 11.99 -16.82 23.62
C LYS A 118 10.79 -16.19 24.32
N LEU A 119 10.13 -15.23 23.66
CA LEU A 119 8.94 -14.57 24.19
C LEU A 119 7.77 -15.56 24.33
N GLY A 120 7.55 -16.43 23.34
CA GLY A 120 6.52 -17.48 23.40
C GLY A 120 6.73 -18.49 24.51
N ASN A 121 7.98 -18.90 24.79
CA ASN A 121 8.30 -19.75 25.94
C ASN A 121 8.02 -19.02 27.27
N SER A 122 8.37 -17.74 27.38
CA SER A 122 8.10 -16.91 28.56
C SER A 122 6.60 -16.79 28.87
N VAL A 123 5.76 -16.68 27.83
CA VAL A 123 4.29 -16.72 27.94
C VAL A 123 3.80 -18.08 28.40
N ARG A 124 4.34 -19.15 27.80
CA ARG A 124 3.98 -20.54 28.14
C ARG A 124 4.24 -20.81 29.61
N ASP A 125 5.44 -20.52 30.11
CA ASP A 125 5.81 -20.80 31.51
C ASP A 125 4.85 -20.10 32.50
N ARG A 126 4.53 -18.82 32.24
CA ARG A 126 3.56 -18.05 33.05
C ARG A 126 2.14 -18.59 32.97
N LEU A 127 1.68 -18.96 31.77
CA LEU A 127 0.33 -19.51 31.58
C LEU A 127 0.13 -20.83 32.30
N PHE A 128 1.10 -21.74 32.19
CA PHE A 128 1.01 -23.04 32.85
C PHE A 128 1.08 -22.87 34.38
N THR A 129 1.93 -21.97 34.87
CA THR A 129 1.97 -21.59 36.30
C THR A 129 0.63 -21.00 36.78
N LEU A 130 0.00 -20.16 35.96
CA LEU A 130 -1.31 -19.58 36.25
C LEU A 130 -2.40 -20.67 36.33
N ALA A 131 -2.42 -21.59 35.37
CA ALA A 131 -3.39 -22.67 35.32
C ALA A 131 -3.29 -23.62 36.54
N GLU A 132 -2.10 -23.82 37.09
CA GLU A 132 -1.90 -24.60 38.32
C GLU A 132 -2.45 -23.91 39.58
N GLN A 133 -2.60 -22.57 39.58
CA GLN A 133 -3.10 -21.80 40.74
C GLN A 133 -4.62 -21.81 40.88
N PHE A 134 -5.36 -22.08 39.80
CA PHE A 134 -6.82 -22.01 39.75
C PHE A 134 -7.40 -23.27 39.15
N ASP A 135 -8.09 -24.06 39.97
CA ASP A 135 -8.75 -25.32 39.61
C ASP A 135 -9.83 -25.20 38.53
N PHE A 136 -10.42 -24.02 38.37
CA PHE A 136 -11.41 -23.72 37.34
C PHE A 136 -10.82 -23.14 36.04
N VAL A 137 -9.50 -22.90 35.99
CA VAL A 137 -8.79 -22.56 34.74
C VAL A 137 -8.35 -23.85 34.08
N SER A 138 -8.72 -24.04 32.81
CA SER A 138 -8.44 -25.28 32.10
C SER A 138 -7.94 -25.05 30.68
N ALA A 139 -7.39 -26.11 30.08
CA ALA A 139 -6.88 -26.12 28.71
C ALA A 139 -5.99 -24.91 28.35
N PRO A 140 -4.88 -24.69 29.10
CA PRO A 140 -3.92 -23.65 28.74
C PRO A 140 -3.30 -23.94 27.38
N ARG A 141 -3.29 -22.94 26.51
CA ARG A 141 -2.79 -23.01 25.15
C ARG A 141 -1.86 -21.83 24.91
N ALA A 142 -0.61 -22.09 24.51
CA ALA A 142 0.38 -21.04 24.24
C ALA A 142 1.27 -21.43 23.06
N GLN A 143 1.29 -20.56 22.04
CA GLN A 143 2.09 -20.72 20.83
C GLN A 143 2.47 -19.37 20.26
N GLY A 144 3.77 -19.13 20.09
CA GLY A 144 4.29 -17.84 19.61
C GLY A 144 3.80 -16.68 20.47
N LEU A 145 3.14 -15.71 19.84
CA LEU A 145 2.60 -14.51 20.49
C LEU A 145 1.11 -14.66 20.86
N ALA A 146 0.57 -15.87 20.77
CA ALA A 146 -0.80 -16.21 21.09
C ALA A 146 -0.87 -17.08 22.34
N PHE A 147 -1.79 -16.75 23.26
CA PHE A 147 -2.15 -17.66 24.33
C PHE A 147 -3.62 -17.56 24.72
N ALA A 148 -4.16 -18.64 25.27
CA ALA A 148 -5.55 -18.73 25.70
C ALA A 148 -5.73 -19.77 26.81
N PHE A 149 -6.84 -19.66 27.53
CA PHE A 149 -7.30 -20.66 28.50
C PHE A 149 -8.82 -20.64 28.59
N ASP A 150 -9.40 -21.73 29.07
CA ASP A 150 -10.84 -21.88 29.28
C ASP A 150 -11.22 -21.61 30.73
N LEU A 151 -12.36 -20.94 30.88
CA LEU A 151 -13.12 -20.87 32.13
C LEU A 151 -14.27 -21.89 32.09
N PRO A 152 -14.98 -22.15 33.21
CA PRO A 152 -15.99 -23.21 33.26
C PRO A 152 -17.10 -23.05 32.20
N ASP A 153 -17.59 -21.82 32.04
CA ASP A 153 -18.72 -21.47 31.17
C ASP A 153 -18.67 -20.00 30.71
N SER A 154 -19.67 -19.60 29.92
CA SER A 154 -19.81 -18.25 29.40
C SER A 154 -20.07 -17.20 30.48
N VAL A 155 -20.65 -17.59 31.63
CA VAL A 155 -20.91 -16.67 32.74
C VAL A 155 -19.58 -16.25 33.37
N PHE A 156 -18.69 -17.20 33.64
CA PHE A 156 -17.34 -16.89 34.11
C PHE A 156 -16.56 -16.04 33.10
N ALA A 157 -16.63 -16.41 31.81
CA ALA A 157 -15.94 -15.67 30.75
C ALA A 157 -16.42 -14.22 30.63
N VAL A 158 -17.73 -13.97 30.62
CA VAL A 158 -18.30 -12.61 30.57
C VAL A 158 -17.89 -11.79 31.79
N ASN A 159 -17.94 -12.38 33.00
CA ASN A 159 -17.55 -11.68 34.22
C ASN A 159 -16.03 -11.37 34.26
N PHE A 160 -15.18 -12.25 33.72
CA PHE A 160 -13.77 -11.94 33.54
C PHE A 160 -13.59 -10.77 32.57
N VAL A 161 -14.24 -10.84 31.41
CA VAL A 161 -14.16 -9.80 30.37
C VAL A 161 -14.62 -8.46 30.92
N ASN A 162 -15.67 -8.40 31.75
CA ASN A 162 -16.15 -7.14 32.34
C ASN A 162 -15.14 -6.45 33.27
N GLN A 163 -14.15 -7.20 33.80
CA GLN A 163 -13.08 -6.66 34.63
C GLN A 163 -11.95 -6.00 33.81
N ARG A 164 -11.86 -6.28 32.51
CA ARG A 164 -10.70 -5.93 31.66
C ARG A 164 -10.24 -4.47 31.76
N PHE A 165 -11.17 -3.52 31.74
CA PHE A 165 -10.85 -2.09 31.80
C PHE A 165 -10.33 -1.67 33.19
N TYR A 166 -10.82 -2.30 34.26
CA TYR A 166 -10.39 -2.00 35.63
C TYR A 166 -8.96 -2.47 35.89
N HIS A 167 -8.56 -3.58 35.27
CA HIS A 167 -7.22 -4.15 35.41
C HIS A 167 -6.28 -3.80 34.24
N GLY A 168 -6.67 -2.86 33.38
CA GLY A 168 -5.79 -2.30 32.34
C GLY A 168 -5.36 -3.29 31.25
N PHE A 169 -6.20 -4.27 30.90
CA PHE A 169 -5.99 -5.15 29.74
C PHE A 169 -7.22 -5.21 28.84
N MET A 170 -7.04 -5.68 27.60
CA MET A 170 -8.12 -5.90 26.65
C MET A 170 -8.16 -7.36 26.23
N VAL A 171 -9.28 -8.01 26.49
CA VAL A 171 -9.54 -9.42 26.16
C VAL A 171 -11.00 -9.58 25.75
N TYR A 172 -11.24 -10.53 24.85
CA TYR A 172 -12.57 -10.92 24.42
C TYR A 172 -12.73 -12.44 24.53
N ILE A 173 -13.98 -12.88 24.63
CA ILE A 173 -14.33 -14.30 24.61
C ILE A 173 -14.15 -14.82 23.20
N ALA A 174 -13.54 -16.00 23.08
CA ALA A 174 -13.53 -16.82 21.88
C ALA A 174 -14.29 -18.12 22.15
N GLY A 175 -15.10 -18.57 21.19
CA GLY A 175 -16.08 -19.62 21.44
C GLY A 175 -17.02 -19.26 22.60
N GLU A 176 -17.30 -20.21 23.49
CA GLU A 176 -18.24 -20.02 24.59
C GLU A 176 -17.56 -19.63 25.92
N ARG A 177 -16.30 -20.04 26.12
CA ARG A 177 -15.64 -19.98 27.44
C ARG A 177 -14.15 -19.67 27.40
N THR A 178 -13.59 -19.45 26.22
CA THR A 178 -12.15 -19.23 26.06
C THR A 178 -11.84 -17.76 26.18
N LEU A 179 -10.83 -17.43 26.98
CA LEU A 179 -10.19 -16.11 26.96
C LEU A 179 -8.90 -16.22 26.17
N ARG A 180 -8.77 -15.40 25.11
CA ARG A 180 -7.59 -15.40 24.24
C ARG A 180 -6.88 -14.05 24.26
N PHE A 181 -5.56 -14.12 24.28
CA PHE A 181 -4.66 -12.99 24.33
C PHE A 181 -3.69 -13.03 23.15
N ARG A 182 -3.33 -11.83 22.68
CA ARG A 182 -2.41 -11.60 21.56
C ARG A 182 -1.42 -10.54 21.98
N ILE A 183 -0.18 -10.96 22.22
CA ILE A 183 0.88 -10.02 22.61
C ILE A 183 1.60 -9.48 21.37
N GLN A 184 2.32 -8.38 21.57
CA GLN A 184 3.09 -7.74 20.51
C GLN A 184 4.51 -8.32 20.50
N TYR A 185 5.17 -8.22 19.35
CA TYR A 185 6.57 -8.62 19.23
C TYR A 185 7.50 -7.79 20.13
N THR A 186 7.12 -6.54 20.41
CA THR A 186 7.82 -5.61 21.29
C THR A 186 7.51 -5.80 22.78
N THR A 187 6.63 -6.75 23.13
CA THR A 187 6.25 -7.00 24.54
C THR A 187 7.47 -7.44 25.35
N THR A 188 7.73 -6.72 26.43
CA THR A 188 8.85 -6.98 27.34
C THR A 188 8.48 -8.00 28.41
N ALA A 189 9.46 -8.45 29.19
CA ALA A 189 9.20 -9.33 30.33
C ALA A 189 8.34 -8.62 31.41
N GLU A 190 8.56 -7.33 31.64
CA GLU A 190 7.80 -6.51 32.59
C GLU A 190 6.33 -6.38 32.15
N ASP A 191 6.08 -6.19 30.85
CA ASP A 191 4.72 -6.18 30.30
C ASP A 191 4.00 -7.52 30.52
N LEU A 192 4.72 -8.64 30.35
CA LEU A 192 4.16 -9.97 30.63
C LEU A 192 3.87 -10.15 32.11
N ASP A 193 4.77 -9.74 33.00
CA ASP A 193 4.55 -9.81 34.45
C ASP A 193 3.33 -8.99 34.86
N TYR A 194 3.18 -7.78 34.31
CA TYR A 194 2.01 -6.94 34.52
C TYR A 194 0.71 -7.60 34.03
N ILE A 195 0.69 -8.12 32.80
CA ILE A 195 -0.50 -8.76 32.22
C ILE A 195 -0.89 -10.00 33.03
N PHE A 196 0.05 -10.87 33.36
CA PHE A 196 -0.24 -12.08 34.13
C PHE A 196 -0.63 -11.78 35.58
N ALA A 197 -0.06 -10.75 36.22
CA ALA A 197 -0.51 -10.28 37.52
C ALA A 197 -1.97 -9.78 37.47
N SER A 198 -2.32 -9.00 36.44
CA SER A 198 -3.66 -8.47 36.22
C SER A 198 -4.69 -9.57 35.95
N ILE A 199 -4.33 -10.58 35.15
CA ILE A 199 -5.14 -11.78 34.92
C ILE A 199 -5.33 -12.54 36.24
N THR A 200 -4.26 -12.76 37.00
CA THR A 200 -4.30 -13.45 38.30
C THR A 200 -5.25 -12.73 39.26
N GLN A 201 -5.22 -11.40 39.32
CA GLN A 201 -6.11 -10.62 40.16
C GLN A 201 -7.57 -10.78 39.74
N SER A 202 -7.86 -10.74 38.44
CA SER A 202 -9.22 -10.94 37.91
C SER A 202 -9.74 -12.36 38.24
N LEU A 203 -8.89 -13.38 38.17
CA LEU A 203 -9.23 -14.75 38.56
C LEU A 203 -9.44 -14.88 40.08
N ARG A 204 -8.63 -14.21 40.91
CA ARG A 204 -8.84 -14.18 42.37
C ARG A 204 -10.16 -13.52 42.74
N HIS A 205 -10.52 -12.43 42.06
CA HIS A 205 -11.81 -11.76 42.24
C HIS A 205 -12.97 -12.71 41.93
N LEU A 206 -12.94 -13.37 40.77
CA LEU A 206 -13.94 -14.39 40.41
C LEU A 206 -14.03 -15.53 41.43
N LYS A 207 -12.89 -16.00 41.95
CA LYS A 207 -12.84 -17.06 42.97
C LYS A 207 -13.46 -16.63 44.30
N LYS A 208 -13.26 -15.37 44.70
CA LYS A 208 -13.69 -14.83 46.00
C LYS A 208 -15.15 -14.41 46.01
N GLU A 209 -15.58 -13.63 45.02
CA GLU A 209 -16.88 -12.95 45.01
C GLU A 209 -17.91 -13.65 44.10
N GLY A 210 -17.48 -14.63 43.30
CA GLY A 210 -18.33 -15.37 42.37
C GLY A 210 -18.72 -14.57 41.11
N PRO A 211 -19.37 -15.23 40.13
CA PRO A 211 -19.85 -14.56 38.92
C PRO A 211 -21.01 -13.59 39.24
N GLY A 212 -20.84 -12.31 38.95
CA GLY A 212 -21.89 -11.27 39.10
C GLY A 212 -21.47 -10.01 39.85
N SER A 213 -20.29 -9.98 40.47
CA SER A 213 -19.73 -8.80 41.13
C SER A 213 -18.62 -8.16 40.27
N LEU A 214 -18.69 -6.85 40.07
CA LEU A 214 -17.58 -6.07 39.54
C LEU A 214 -16.68 -5.63 40.71
N PRO A 215 -15.35 -5.58 40.54
CA PRO A 215 -14.46 -5.01 41.54
C PRO A 215 -14.84 -3.55 41.79
N ASP A 216 -14.83 -3.12 43.05
CA ASP A 216 -15.01 -1.70 43.38
C ASP A 216 -13.85 -0.90 42.77
N ARG A 217 -14.13 0.27 42.20
CA ARG A 217 -13.14 1.07 41.44
C ARG A 217 -11.93 1.48 42.30
N TYR A 218 -12.04 1.32 43.62
CA TYR A 218 -11.04 1.68 44.63
C TYR A 218 -10.33 0.49 45.29
N ASP A 219 -10.70 -0.76 45.00
CA ASP A 219 -10.06 -1.97 45.57
C ASP A 219 -8.85 -2.45 44.75
N TYR A 220 -8.47 -1.71 43.72
CA TYR A 220 -7.28 -1.99 42.92
C TYR A 220 -6.02 -1.61 43.70
N VAL A 221 -5.42 -2.60 44.36
CA VAL A 221 -4.03 -2.50 44.83
C VAL A 221 -3.14 -2.71 43.61
N TRP A 222 -2.49 -1.63 43.15
CA TRP A 222 -1.41 -1.74 42.18
C TRP A 222 -0.43 -2.80 42.69
N PRO A 223 -0.04 -3.80 41.87
CA PRO A 223 1.04 -4.68 42.28
C PRO A 223 2.23 -3.81 42.66
N ASP A 224 2.89 -4.13 43.78
CA ASP A 224 4.18 -3.56 44.22
C ASP A 224 5.27 -3.99 43.22
N VAL A 225 5.08 -3.65 41.94
CA VAL A 225 6.17 -3.46 41.01
C VAL A 225 6.75 -2.15 41.49
N ALA A 226 8.01 -2.15 41.94
CA ALA A 226 8.71 -0.93 42.32
C ALA A 226 8.58 0.09 41.16
N GLY A 227 7.56 0.94 41.24
CA GLY A 227 7.36 2.01 40.29
C GLY A 227 8.54 2.96 40.45
N PRO A 228 9.05 3.56 39.37
CA PRO A 228 10.08 4.56 39.51
C PRO A 228 9.55 5.67 40.43
N GLU A 229 10.22 5.90 41.56
CA GLU A 229 9.92 6.99 42.51
C GLU A 229 10.24 8.37 41.90
N HIS A 230 9.82 8.68 40.67
CA HIS A 230 9.86 10.04 40.14
C HIS A 230 8.75 10.24 39.10
N PRO A 231 8.11 11.42 39.04
CA PRO A 231 7.36 11.79 37.85
C PRO A 231 8.33 11.70 36.67
N ILE A 232 8.06 10.84 35.69
CA ILE A 232 8.92 10.73 34.50
C ILE A 232 8.87 12.09 33.79
N PRO A 233 9.92 12.92 33.84
CA PRO A 233 9.96 14.12 33.05
C PRO A 233 10.27 13.63 31.63
N PHE A 234 9.29 13.63 30.73
CA PHE A 234 9.62 13.36 29.34
C PHE A 234 10.49 14.51 28.86
N THR A 235 11.74 14.20 28.57
CA THR A 235 12.67 15.12 27.92
C THR A 235 12.68 14.71 26.46
N ILE A 236 12.23 15.58 25.56
CA ILE A 236 12.49 15.40 24.12
C ILE A 236 14.02 15.44 23.98
N ARG A 237 14.61 14.29 23.69
CA ARG A 237 16.01 14.21 23.31
C ARG A 237 16.08 14.24 21.80
N GLU A 238 16.88 15.16 21.25
CA GLU A 238 17.36 15.05 19.87
C GLU A 238 17.90 13.63 19.63
N LEU A 239 17.46 13.00 18.54
CA LEU A 239 18.04 11.77 18.01
C LEU A 239 19.47 12.06 17.50
N ARG A 240 20.42 12.12 18.43
CA ARG A 240 21.85 12.05 18.10
C ARG A 240 22.30 10.61 18.18
N THR A 241 22.55 10.05 17.00
CA THR A 241 23.45 8.92 16.72
C THR A 241 23.23 7.63 17.52
N VAL A 242 22.75 6.61 16.83
CA VAL A 242 22.91 5.19 17.23
C VAL A 242 24.39 4.93 17.51
N ASN A 243 24.71 4.57 18.76
CA ASN A 243 26.04 4.11 19.12
C ASN A 243 26.13 2.60 18.92
N TRP A 244 26.69 2.20 17.78
CA TRP A 244 26.89 0.80 17.38
C TRP A 244 27.74 -0.02 18.36
N ASP A 245 28.53 0.62 19.23
CA ASP A 245 29.39 -0.08 20.18
C ASP A 245 28.63 -0.69 21.37
N VAL A 246 27.36 -0.31 21.60
CA VAL A 246 26.52 -0.91 22.66
C VAL A 246 25.87 -2.21 22.19
N ILE A 247 25.51 -2.31 20.90
CA ILE A 247 25.01 -3.56 20.29
C ILE A 247 26.12 -4.61 20.24
N LEU A 248 27.37 -4.18 20.03
CA LEU A 248 28.52 -5.07 19.96
C LEU A 248 29.11 -5.49 21.33
N ARG A 249 28.59 -4.97 22.45
CA ARG A 249 29.15 -5.25 23.79
C ARG A 249 28.41 -6.30 24.62
N ASN A 250 27.23 -6.76 24.20
CA ASN A 250 26.51 -7.86 24.88
C ASN A 250 26.85 -9.27 24.35
N TYR A 251 27.67 -9.39 23.30
CA TYR A 251 28.28 -10.65 22.90
C TYR A 251 29.76 -10.66 23.29
N GLY A 252 30.01 -10.98 24.56
CA GLY A 252 31.33 -11.44 25.01
C GLY A 252 31.66 -12.81 24.40
N GLU A 253 32.92 -12.97 24.03
CA GLU A 253 33.48 -13.89 23.04
C GLU A 253 33.11 -15.38 23.20
N LEU A 254 32.52 -15.97 22.15
CA LEU A 254 32.52 -17.41 21.94
C LEU A 254 33.78 -17.84 21.17
N PRO A 255 34.51 -18.88 21.65
CA PRO A 255 35.72 -19.42 21.04
C PRO A 255 35.54 -19.93 19.62
N ASP A 256 36.60 -19.82 18.81
CA ASP A 256 36.61 -20.05 17.36
C ASP A 256 36.09 -21.44 16.91
N TYR A 257 36.18 -22.49 17.73
CA TYR A 257 35.69 -23.84 17.37
C TYR A 257 34.16 -23.94 17.33
N ARG A 258 33.43 -23.16 18.15
CA ARG A 258 31.96 -23.09 18.11
C ARG A 258 31.45 -22.29 16.91
N ARG A 259 32.23 -21.29 16.42
CA ARG A 259 31.99 -20.65 15.12
C ARG A 259 32.20 -21.64 13.96
N GLN A 260 33.16 -22.55 14.10
CA GLN A 260 33.49 -23.58 13.10
C GLN A 260 32.44 -24.70 12.99
N GLU A 261 31.80 -25.11 14.09
CA GLU A 261 30.74 -26.13 14.08
C GLU A 261 29.41 -25.60 13.49
N MET A 262 29.09 -24.32 13.74
CA MET A 262 27.95 -23.64 13.11
C MET A 262 28.16 -23.37 11.61
N ALA A 263 29.42 -23.30 11.16
CA ALA A 263 29.77 -23.23 9.75
C ALA A 263 29.67 -24.60 9.03
N GLN A 264 29.71 -25.73 9.76
CA GLN A 264 29.61 -27.10 9.20
C GLN A 264 28.17 -27.54 8.88
N LEU A 265 27.15 -26.84 9.38
CA LEU A 265 25.73 -27.18 9.19
C LEU A 265 25.02 -26.39 8.08
N LEU A 266 25.69 -25.41 7.45
CA LEU A 266 25.01 -24.50 6.51
C LEU A 266 25.63 -24.40 5.13
N GLU A 267 26.57 -25.27 4.75
CA GLU A 267 26.66 -25.69 3.34
C GLU A 267 27.40 -27.04 3.13
N PRO A 268 27.29 -27.68 1.94
CA PRO A 268 26.53 -28.91 1.69
C PRO A 268 27.42 -30.08 1.17
N LYS A 269 26.80 -31.26 0.98
CA LYS A 269 27.47 -32.49 0.51
C LYS A 269 27.89 -32.44 -0.98
N PRO A 270 28.86 -33.30 -1.41
CA PRO A 270 29.59 -33.18 -2.67
C PRO A 270 28.75 -33.30 -3.96
N ILE A 271 29.17 -32.50 -4.94
CA ILE A 271 28.42 -32.08 -6.13
C ILE A 271 28.53 -33.04 -7.33
N ASP A 272 29.34 -34.09 -7.20
CA ASP A 272 29.56 -35.11 -8.23
C ASP A 272 28.35 -36.04 -8.43
N GLN A 273 27.28 -35.85 -7.66
CA GLN A 273 26.14 -36.77 -7.66
C GLN A 273 24.84 -36.29 -8.33
N TYR A 274 24.71 -35.05 -8.85
CA TYR A 274 23.49 -34.69 -9.60
C TYR A 274 23.68 -33.73 -10.80
N GLU A 275 23.14 -34.15 -11.97
CA GLU A 275 23.07 -33.46 -13.28
C GLU A 275 21.59 -33.09 -13.67
N PRO A 276 21.30 -32.19 -14.65
CA PRO A 276 20.31 -31.08 -14.58
C PRO A 276 18.95 -31.32 -15.30
N PRO A 277 17.97 -30.37 -15.25
CA PRO A 277 17.71 -29.58 -16.46
C PRO A 277 17.31 -28.10 -16.23
N TYR A 278 17.64 -27.55 -15.07
CA TYR A 278 17.95 -26.12 -14.93
C TYR A 278 19.38 -26.09 -14.41
N LYS A 279 20.34 -25.59 -15.21
CA LYS A 279 21.66 -25.29 -14.64
C LYS A 279 21.47 -24.04 -13.80
N GLU A 280 21.19 -24.24 -12.51
CA GLU A 280 21.47 -23.29 -11.45
C GLU A 280 22.77 -22.54 -11.82
N ARG A 281 22.71 -21.22 -11.96
CA ARG A 281 23.89 -20.45 -11.58
C ARG A 281 23.95 -20.58 -10.06
N GLN A 282 24.56 -21.66 -9.59
CA GLN A 282 24.94 -21.76 -8.19
C GLN A 282 25.82 -20.55 -7.91
N PHE A 283 25.30 -19.63 -7.11
CA PHE A 283 26.09 -18.60 -6.48
C PHE A 283 26.63 -19.26 -5.22
N THR A 284 27.75 -19.98 -5.31
CA THR A 284 28.31 -20.71 -4.16
C THR A 284 28.52 -19.76 -2.98
N TRP A 285 28.45 -20.17 -1.70
CA TRP A 285 28.85 -19.24 -0.61
C TRP A 285 30.26 -18.69 -0.81
N LEU A 286 31.15 -19.40 -1.53
CA LEU A 286 32.46 -18.89 -1.94
C LEU A 286 32.40 -17.85 -3.07
N GLU A 287 31.45 -17.93 -4.00
CA GLU A 287 31.15 -16.90 -5.00
C GLU A 287 30.34 -15.75 -4.43
N PHE A 288 29.45 -15.98 -3.47
CA PHE A 288 28.73 -14.99 -2.67
C PHE A 288 29.70 -14.27 -1.74
N ILE A 289 30.68 -14.96 -1.15
CA ILE A 289 31.80 -14.36 -0.41
C ILE A 289 32.79 -13.73 -1.40
N ARG A 290 33.12 -14.27 -2.58
CA ARG A 290 33.90 -13.54 -3.62
C ARG A 290 33.12 -12.38 -4.25
N TYR A 291 31.80 -12.36 -4.10
CA TYR A 291 30.89 -11.31 -4.52
C TYR A 291 30.77 -10.22 -3.46
N LEU A 292 30.66 -10.58 -2.18
CA LEU A 292 30.67 -9.67 -1.03
C LEU A 292 32.09 -9.16 -0.71
N ALA A 293 33.09 -10.02 -0.67
CA ALA A 293 34.51 -9.65 -0.63
C ALA A 293 34.95 -8.98 -1.93
N GLY A 294 34.35 -9.33 -3.07
CA GLY A 294 34.46 -8.61 -4.34
C GLY A 294 33.88 -7.19 -4.31
N ARG A 295 32.86 -6.95 -3.48
CA ARG A 295 32.34 -5.61 -3.21
C ARG A 295 33.32 -4.79 -2.37
N GLN A 296 34.14 -5.41 -1.52
CA GLN A 296 35.16 -4.72 -0.70
C GLN A 296 36.58 -4.69 -1.31
N SER A 297 36.91 -5.56 -2.26
CA SER A 297 38.22 -5.63 -2.93
C SER A 297 38.34 -4.69 -4.14
N VAL A 298 37.20 -4.27 -4.69
CA VAL A 298 37.16 -3.37 -5.86
C VAL A 298 37.48 -1.95 -5.44
N ARG A 299 38.68 -1.50 -5.78
CA ARG A 299 39.13 -0.11 -5.60
C ARG A 299 38.82 0.68 -6.86
N ILE A 300 38.00 1.72 -6.73
CA ILE A 300 37.76 2.69 -7.80
C ILE A 300 38.76 3.83 -7.63
N ARG A 301 39.48 4.16 -8.71
CA ARG A 301 40.44 5.26 -8.74
C ARG A 301 40.11 6.21 -9.90
N PRO A 302 40.38 7.51 -9.77
CA PRO A 302 40.27 8.44 -10.89
C PRO A 302 41.22 8.05 -12.03
N LEU A 303 40.74 8.17 -13.26
CA LEU A 303 41.52 8.06 -14.49
C LEU A 303 41.65 9.47 -15.10
N ASN A 304 42.86 9.88 -15.46
CA ASN A 304 43.15 11.20 -16.05
C ASN A 304 44.44 11.15 -16.87
N ALA A 305 44.79 12.25 -17.54
CA ALA A 305 46.02 12.38 -18.33
C ALA A 305 47.29 11.92 -17.57
N GLY A 306 47.41 12.27 -16.29
CA GLY A 306 48.58 11.96 -15.47
C GLY A 306 48.76 10.47 -15.14
N ASN A 307 47.74 9.64 -15.37
CA ASN A 307 47.82 8.19 -15.14
C ASN A 307 47.29 7.33 -16.29
N TRP A 308 46.95 7.92 -17.45
CA TRP A 308 46.50 7.19 -18.65
C TRP A 308 47.51 6.14 -19.11
N GLU A 309 48.77 6.52 -19.29
CA GLU A 309 49.85 5.62 -19.74
C GLU A 309 50.01 4.37 -18.88
N LYS A 310 49.66 4.46 -17.60
CA LYS A 310 49.68 3.33 -16.67
C LYS A 310 48.57 2.32 -16.94
N TYR A 311 47.41 2.77 -17.43
CA TYR A 311 46.19 1.97 -17.52
C TYR A 311 45.77 1.66 -18.97
N LYS A 312 46.24 2.41 -19.96
CA LYS A 312 45.79 2.31 -21.36
C LYS A 312 45.87 0.91 -21.94
N LYS A 313 47.00 0.21 -21.75
CA LYS A 313 47.16 -1.17 -22.25
C LYS A 313 46.11 -2.13 -21.65
N ALA A 314 45.76 -1.94 -20.38
CA ALA A 314 44.76 -2.79 -19.71
C ALA A 314 43.33 -2.43 -20.13
N ILE A 315 43.05 -1.14 -20.38
CA ILE A 315 41.76 -0.64 -20.88
C ILE A 315 41.51 -1.16 -22.30
N MET A 316 42.47 -0.98 -23.21
CA MET A 316 42.35 -1.46 -24.60
C MET A 316 42.22 -2.98 -24.68
N ASN A 317 42.96 -3.72 -23.86
CA ASN A 317 42.79 -5.16 -23.77
C ASN A 317 41.38 -5.55 -23.27
N LEU A 318 40.77 -4.75 -22.38
CA LEU A 318 39.43 -5.03 -21.87
C LEU A 318 38.36 -4.76 -22.93
N GLU A 319 38.49 -3.65 -23.66
CA GLU A 319 37.67 -3.32 -24.84
C GLU A 319 37.62 -4.48 -25.83
N HIS A 320 38.78 -4.94 -26.29
CA HIS A 320 38.90 -6.05 -27.25
C HIS A 320 38.34 -7.39 -26.75
N VAL A 321 38.25 -7.59 -25.43
CA VAL A 321 37.70 -8.82 -24.83
C VAL A 321 36.17 -8.76 -24.73
N VAL A 322 35.60 -7.56 -24.57
CA VAL A 322 34.20 -7.38 -24.20
C VAL A 322 33.32 -6.99 -25.38
N TYR A 323 33.84 -6.19 -26.31
CA TYR A 323 33.13 -5.78 -27.50
C TYR A 323 33.64 -6.51 -28.73
N GLU A 324 32.76 -6.63 -29.72
CA GLU A 324 33.10 -7.10 -31.06
C GLU A 324 34.04 -6.08 -31.74
N PRO A 325 34.89 -6.49 -32.69
CA PRO A 325 35.90 -5.60 -33.29
C PRO A 325 35.36 -4.28 -33.85
N ALA A 326 34.11 -4.26 -34.31
CA ALA A 326 33.44 -3.06 -34.84
C ALA A 326 32.95 -2.08 -33.76
N ARG A 327 33.04 -2.42 -32.47
CA ARG A 327 32.54 -1.65 -31.33
C ARG A 327 33.63 -1.30 -30.30
N VAL A 328 34.85 -1.78 -30.53
CA VAL A 328 36.00 -1.38 -29.71
C VAL A 328 36.28 0.09 -29.98
N ASP A 329 36.15 0.92 -28.95
CA ASP A 329 36.56 2.32 -29.03
C ASP A 329 38.08 2.38 -29.27
N ASP A 330 38.53 3.30 -30.14
CA ASP A 330 39.94 3.41 -30.44
C ASP A 330 40.74 4.05 -29.29
N GLU A 331 42.03 3.70 -29.18
CA GLU A 331 42.89 4.20 -28.10
C GLU A 331 42.96 5.74 -28.11
N ALA A 332 42.97 6.35 -29.30
CA ALA A 332 43.07 7.80 -29.44
C ALA A 332 41.78 8.50 -28.98
N PHE A 333 40.60 7.92 -29.25
CA PHE A 333 39.31 8.40 -28.78
C PHE A 333 39.16 8.33 -27.26
N LEU A 334 39.46 7.18 -26.65
CA LEU A 334 39.42 7.04 -25.20
C LEU A 334 40.47 7.92 -24.52
N GLN A 335 41.66 8.05 -25.09
CA GLN A 335 42.69 8.95 -24.60
C GLN A 335 42.22 10.41 -24.65
N ALA A 336 41.67 10.86 -25.78
CA ALA A 336 41.15 12.22 -25.92
C ALA A 336 40.04 12.51 -24.90
N ALA A 337 39.11 11.57 -24.68
CA ALA A 337 38.05 11.71 -23.69
C ALA A 337 38.59 11.73 -22.24
N VAL A 338 39.64 10.96 -21.93
CA VAL A 338 40.26 10.94 -20.59
C VAL A 338 41.12 12.18 -20.32
N GLU A 339 41.76 12.73 -21.35
CA GLU A 339 42.65 13.90 -21.23
C GLU A 339 41.90 15.23 -21.28
N ALA A 340 40.65 15.23 -21.76
CA ALA A 340 39.84 16.44 -21.82
C ALA A 340 39.58 17.07 -20.43
N GLU A 341 39.62 18.41 -20.42
CA GLU A 341 39.33 19.18 -19.22
C GLU A 341 37.87 19.00 -18.81
N GLY A 342 37.64 18.73 -17.52
CA GLY A 342 36.29 18.50 -16.99
C GLY A 342 35.78 17.07 -17.12
N SER A 343 36.57 16.14 -17.67
CA SER A 343 36.22 14.71 -17.74
C SER A 343 36.12 14.05 -16.38
N VAL A 344 35.20 13.08 -16.29
CA VAL A 344 34.89 12.29 -15.10
C VAL A 344 35.07 10.81 -15.40
N CYS A 345 36.31 10.36 -15.22
CA CYS A 345 36.74 9.02 -15.60
C CYS A 345 37.24 8.23 -14.39
N PHE A 346 36.92 6.94 -14.35
CA PHE A 346 37.28 6.05 -13.27
C PHE A 346 37.69 4.67 -13.77
N VAL A 347 38.56 4.01 -13.01
CA VAL A 347 39.00 2.63 -13.22
C VAL A 347 38.76 1.82 -11.95
N ALA A 348 38.21 0.62 -12.10
CA ALA A 348 37.90 -0.31 -11.02
C ALA A 348 38.87 -1.48 -11.05
N PHE A 349 39.56 -1.73 -9.93
CA PHE A 349 40.54 -2.81 -9.80
C PHE A 349 40.21 -3.75 -8.66
N GLU A 350 40.47 -5.04 -8.85
CA GLU A 350 40.60 -6.00 -7.77
C GLU A 350 42.06 -6.47 -7.75
N ARG A 351 42.77 -6.15 -6.65
CA ARG A 351 44.24 -6.27 -6.58
C ARG A 351 44.89 -5.45 -7.71
N ASP A 352 45.64 -6.09 -8.61
CA ASP A 352 46.30 -5.45 -9.76
C ASP A 352 45.55 -5.67 -11.09
N ARG A 353 44.41 -6.38 -11.09
CA ARG A 353 43.61 -6.67 -12.29
C ARG A 353 42.53 -5.60 -12.50
N LEU A 354 42.49 -5.01 -13.70
CA LEU A 354 41.42 -4.10 -14.12
C LEU A 354 40.12 -4.90 -14.33
N LEU A 355 39.05 -4.49 -13.65
CA LEU A 355 37.72 -5.13 -13.72
C LEU A 355 36.69 -4.32 -14.51
N GLY A 356 36.93 -3.04 -14.69
CA GLY A 356 36.06 -2.15 -15.44
C GLY A 356 36.53 -0.72 -15.38
N PHE A 357 35.98 0.11 -16.23
CA PHE A 357 36.27 1.53 -16.26
C PHE A 357 35.03 2.30 -16.71
N SER A 358 35.05 3.61 -16.52
CA SER A 358 33.99 4.48 -16.99
C SER A 358 34.61 5.79 -17.47
N VAL A 359 34.27 6.21 -18.67
CA VAL A 359 34.71 7.46 -19.29
C VAL A 359 33.48 8.32 -19.51
N ALA A 360 33.49 9.52 -18.94
CA ALA A 360 32.53 10.56 -19.29
C ALA A 360 33.31 11.85 -19.50
N ALA A 361 33.09 12.52 -20.62
CA ALA A 361 33.78 13.75 -20.97
C ALA A 361 32.76 14.81 -21.39
N PRO A 362 33.13 16.11 -21.45
CA PRO A 362 32.22 17.16 -21.88
C PRO A 362 31.48 16.77 -23.17
N LEU A 363 30.17 17.01 -23.18
CA LEU A 363 29.27 16.62 -24.27
C LEU A 363 29.71 17.16 -25.63
N GLU A 364 30.37 18.33 -25.63
CA GLU A 364 30.91 19.04 -26.79
C GLU A 364 31.97 18.25 -27.56
N LEU A 365 32.58 17.22 -26.97
CA LEU A 365 33.59 16.38 -27.62
C LEU A 365 33.00 15.28 -28.50
N PHE A 366 31.68 15.08 -28.46
CA PHE A 366 31.02 13.95 -29.12
C PHE A 366 30.05 14.41 -30.22
N THR A 367 30.30 15.54 -30.86
CA THR A 367 29.43 16.07 -31.94
C THR A 367 29.33 15.17 -33.17
N GLU A 368 30.22 14.19 -33.30
CA GLU A 368 30.17 13.17 -34.36
C GLU A 368 29.30 11.95 -33.98
N VAL A 369 28.80 11.91 -32.74
CA VAL A 369 27.94 10.85 -32.23
C VAL A 369 26.49 11.31 -32.30
N ARG A 370 25.62 10.51 -32.94
CA ARG A 370 24.18 10.79 -32.99
C ARG A 370 23.57 10.81 -31.59
N GLY A 371 22.80 11.85 -31.27
CA GLY A 371 22.30 12.16 -29.93
C GLY A 371 23.03 13.38 -29.38
N PRO A 372 24.30 13.27 -28.97
CA PRO A 372 25.12 14.43 -28.64
C PRO A 372 25.19 15.53 -29.71
N ASP A 373 25.24 15.16 -30.99
CA ASP A 373 25.28 16.08 -32.15
C ASP A 373 24.13 17.10 -32.20
N ASN A 374 22.95 16.72 -31.67
CA ASN A 374 21.76 17.55 -31.60
C ASN A 374 21.23 17.72 -30.16
N ASP A 375 22.04 17.42 -29.12
CA ASP A 375 21.57 17.53 -27.74
C ASP A 375 21.27 19.01 -27.42
N PRO A 376 20.12 19.32 -26.81
CA PRO A 376 19.75 20.69 -26.46
C PRO A 376 20.75 21.39 -25.50
N GLY A 377 21.53 20.60 -24.78
CA GLY A 377 22.61 21.04 -23.90
C GLY A 377 23.98 21.12 -24.57
N LEU A 378 24.11 20.87 -25.87
CA LEU A 378 25.35 21.00 -26.61
C LEU A 378 25.84 22.46 -26.57
N ASN A 379 27.13 22.67 -26.26
CA ASN A 379 27.78 23.97 -26.02
C ASN A 379 27.38 24.69 -24.71
N SER A 380 26.60 24.06 -23.84
CA SER A 380 26.30 24.65 -22.53
C SER A 380 27.47 24.57 -21.55
N GLY A 381 28.43 23.66 -21.77
CA GLY A 381 29.45 23.30 -20.79
C GLY A 381 28.87 22.67 -19.52
N LYS A 382 27.59 22.28 -19.53
CA LYS A 382 26.86 21.77 -18.36
C LYS A 382 26.52 20.29 -18.41
N TYR A 383 26.88 19.58 -19.48
CA TYR A 383 26.58 18.16 -19.58
C TYR A 383 27.83 17.36 -19.96
N LEU A 384 27.92 16.16 -19.38
CA LEU A 384 28.88 15.16 -19.79
C LEU A 384 28.20 14.18 -20.73
N TYR A 385 28.94 13.59 -21.66
CA TYR A 385 28.55 12.37 -22.35
C TYR A 385 29.34 11.20 -21.80
N SER A 386 28.63 10.14 -21.40
CA SER A 386 29.21 8.87 -20.97
C SER A 386 29.65 8.09 -22.20
N ALA A 387 30.90 8.33 -22.61
CA ALA A 387 31.52 7.70 -23.78
C ALA A 387 31.54 6.17 -23.65
N ASP A 388 32.04 5.67 -22.52
CA ASP A 388 32.07 4.23 -22.26
C ASP A 388 31.86 3.91 -20.77
N LEU A 389 31.19 2.79 -20.51
CA LEU A 389 31.22 2.13 -19.21
C LEU A 389 31.28 0.61 -19.39
N LEU A 390 32.50 0.09 -19.32
CA LEU A 390 32.78 -1.32 -19.48
C LEU A 390 33.04 -2.02 -18.15
N VAL A 391 32.55 -3.26 -18.04
CA VAL A 391 32.89 -4.18 -16.96
C VAL A 391 33.25 -5.53 -17.56
N HIS A 392 34.40 -6.07 -17.12
CA HIS A 392 34.89 -7.40 -17.51
C HIS A 392 33.77 -8.45 -17.37
N PRO A 393 33.61 -9.42 -18.28
CA PRO A 393 32.45 -10.32 -18.27
C PRO A 393 32.33 -11.11 -16.96
N GLU A 394 33.47 -11.59 -16.44
CA GLU A 394 33.59 -12.26 -15.13
C GLU A 394 33.25 -11.35 -13.92
N ALA A 395 33.25 -10.03 -14.12
CA ALA A 395 32.91 -9.05 -13.08
C ALA A 395 31.47 -8.52 -13.19
N ARG A 396 30.70 -8.91 -14.21
CA ARG A 396 29.29 -8.55 -14.36
C ARG A 396 28.44 -9.17 -13.24
N GLY A 397 27.36 -8.50 -12.84
CA GLY A 397 26.55 -8.89 -11.69
C GLY A 397 27.12 -8.47 -10.32
N ARG A 398 28.45 -8.26 -10.19
CA ARG A 398 29.14 -7.87 -8.93
C ARG A 398 28.92 -6.39 -8.51
N GLY A 399 28.03 -5.67 -9.18
CA GLY A 399 27.74 -4.26 -8.91
C GLY A 399 28.91 -3.30 -9.21
N VAL A 400 29.88 -3.70 -10.05
CA VAL A 400 31.01 -2.81 -10.44
C VAL A 400 30.50 -1.64 -11.29
N GLY A 401 29.62 -1.91 -12.26
CA GLY A 401 29.09 -0.88 -13.16
C GLY A 401 28.28 0.21 -12.45
N ILE A 402 27.37 -0.17 -11.54
CA ILE A 402 26.60 0.82 -10.75
C ILE A 402 27.50 1.65 -9.83
N ARG A 403 28.61 1.09 -9.31
CA ARG A 403 29.56 1.83 -8.48
C ARG A 403 30.39 2.82 -9.30
N LEU A 404 30.86 2.43 -10.48
CA LEU A 404 31.51 3.33 -11.43
C LEU A 404 30.57 4.48 -11.81
N LYS A 405 29.31 4.17 -12.18
CA LYS A 405 28.31 5.17 -12.56
C LYS A 405 27.93 6.11 -11.41
N ARG A 406 27.78 5.62 -10.18
CA ARG A 406 27.56 6.47 -9.00
C ARG A 406 28.72 7.44 -8.75
N ARG A 407 29.96 6.96 -8.86
CA ARG A 407 31.15 7.83 -8.75
C ARG A 407 31.19 8.88 -9.85
N GLN A 408 30.78 8.54 -11.08
CA GLN A 408 30.61 9.53 -12.14
C GLN A 408 29.58 10.60 -11.80
N VAL A 409 28.40 10.23 -11.29
CA VAL A 409 27.37 11.18 -10.86
C VAL A 409 27.85 12.07 -9.72
N GLU A 410 28.45 11.48 -8.68
CA GLU A 410 29.00 12.22 -7.54
C GLU A 410 30.02 13.27 -8.01
N LYS A 411 30.97 12.86 -8.85
CA LYS A 411 32.04 13.74 -9.29
C LYS A 411 31.55 14.79 -10.31
N ALA A 412 30.63 14.42 -11.19
CA ALA A 412 29.99 15.38 -12.09
C ALA A 412 29.24 16.48 -11.32
N ARG A 413 28.61 16.12 -10.18
CA ARG A 413 27.95 17.08 -9.29
C ARG A 413 28.93 18.04 -8.67
N GLU A 414 30.04 17.53 -8.14
CA GLU A 414 31.13 18.36 -7.58
C GLU A 414 31.69 19.37 -8.60
N LEU A 415 31.74 18.99 -9.88
CA LEU A 415 32.23 19.84 -10.97
C LEU A 415 31.16 20.78 -11.54
N GLY A 416 29.92 20.75 -11.02
CA GLY A 416 28.86 21.67 -11.43
C GLY A 416 28.17 21.31 -12.75
N TYR A 417 28.24 20.05 -13.18
CA TYR A 417 27.46 19.55 -14.31
C TYR A 417 26.00 19.30 -13.93
N HIS A 418 25.09 19.56 -14.86
CA HIS A 418 23.64 19.41 -14.69
C HIS A 418 23.19 17.96 -14.97
N GLY A 419 23.91 17.21 -15.82
CA GLY A 419 23.57 15.83 -16.13
C GLY A 419 24.65 15.07 -16.91
N ILE A 420 24.49 13.75 -17.02
CA ILE A 420 25.29 12.86 -17.86
C ILE A 420 24.39 12.24 -18.93
N ARG A 421 24.71 12.47 -20.20
CA ARG A 421 24.07 11.84 -21.35
C ARG A 421 24.67 10.47 -21.64
N SER A 422 23.88 9.55 -22.16
CA SER A 422 24.36 8.23 -22.56
C SER A 422 23.44 7.60 -23.61
N ARG A 423 23.99 6.69 -24.40
CA ARG A 423 23.27 5.89 -25.40
C ARG A 423 23.22 4.43 -24.97
N ASN A 424 22.04 3.81 -25.03
CA ASN A 424 21.83 2.41 -24.67
C ASN A 424 21.12 1.66 -25.82
N ARG A 425 21.76 0.62 -26.37
CA ARG A 425 21.15 -0.29 -27.36
C ARG A 425 20.00 -1.09 -26.72
N VAL A 426 18.86 -1.15 -27.40
CA VAL A 426 17.67 -1.90 -26.95
C VAL A 426 17.90 -3.41 -27.09
N ASP A 427 17.28 -4.20 -26.20
CA ASP A 427 17.33 -5.66 -26.07
C ASP A 427 18.68 -6.30 -25.69
N MET A 428 19.81 -5.62 -25.89
CA MET A 428 21.15 -6.16 -25.58
C MET A 428 21.89 -5.41 -24.44
N ALA A 429 21.48 -4.18 -24.11
CA ALA A 429 22.06 -3.38 -23.00
C ALA A 429 21.14 -3.25 -21.78
N THR A 430 20.29 -4.25 -21.52
CA THR A 430 19.34 -4.31 -20.40
C THR A 430 19.98 -3.94 -19.05
N ASN A 431 21.24 -4.34 -18.82
CA ASN A 431 21.94 -4.03 -17.56
C ASN A 431 22.32 -2.55 -17.40
N MET A 432 22.76 -1.88 -18.47
CA MET A 432 23.11 -0.46 -18.42
C MET A 432 21.86 0.42 -18.38
N GLU A 433 20.78 -0.02 -19.02
CA GLU A 433 19.47 0.62 -18.90
C GLU A 433 18.94 0.54 -17.47
N VAL A 434 19.00 -0.64 -16.84
CA VAL A 434 18.64 -0.82 -15.43
C VAL A 434 19.48 0.07 -14.52
N ILE A 435 20.80 0.16 -14.73
CA ILE A 435 21.67 1.05 -13.94
C ILE A 435 21.27 2.52 -14.11
N ASN A 436 21.08 2.98 -15.35
CA ASN A 436 20.68 4.36 -15.62
C ASN A 436 19.30 4.68 -15.02
N ARG A 437 18.31 3.79 -15.16
CA ARG A 437 16.97 3.94 -14.57
C ARG A 437 16.99 3.95 -13.03
N ILE A 438 17.77 3.08 -12.39
CA ILE A 438 17.96 3.08 -10.92
C ILE A 438 18.52 4.43 -10.44
N LEU A 439 19.37 5.06 -11.24
CA LEU A 439 19.95 6.36 -10.92
C LEU A 439 19.08 7.55 -11.36
N GLY A 440 17.89 7.30 -11.91
CA GLY A 440 16.93 8.34 -12.28
C GLY A 440 17.09 8.90 -13.69
N ALA A 441 17.73 8.16 -14.61
CA ALA A 441 17.85 8.59 -15.99
C ALA A 441 16.48 8.59 -16.70
N VAL A 442 16.25 9.64 -17.48
CA VAL A 442 15.09 9.82 -18.34
C VAL A 442 15.47 9.62 -19.80
N GLU A 443 14.55 9.07 -20.58
CA GLU A 443 14.72 8.98 -22.03
C GLU A 443 14.48 10.33 -22.67
N MET A 444 15.45 10.77 -23.48
CA MET A 444 15.42 12.00 -24.24
C MET A 444 15.01 11.76 -25.68
N ASP A 445 15.44 10.63 -26.26
CA ASP A 445 15.17 10.28 -27.65
C ASP A 445 15.31 8.77 -27.89
N TYR A 446 14.79 8.31 -29.03
CA TYR A 446 14.83 6.93 -29.49
C TYR A 446 15.21 6.86 -30.97
N PHE A 447 16.36 6.25 -31.25
CA PHE A 447 16.85 6.08 -32.61
C PHE A 447 16.61 4.65 -33.07
N GLU A 448 15.70 4.46 -34.03
CA GLU A 448 15.30 3.13 -34.51
C GLU A 448 16.45 2.32 -35.14
N ARG A 449 17.44 2.99 -35.75
CA ARG A 449 18.54 2.37 -36.52
C ARG A 449 19.84 3.12 -36.31
N ASP A 450 20.66 2.69 -35.34
CA ASP A 450 21.73 3.57 -34.84
C ASP A 450 23.04 2.89 -34.39
N TYR A 451 23.07 1.56 -34.28
CA TYR A 451 24.27 0.81 -33.94
C TYR A 451 24.71 -0.11 -35.10
N GLY A 452 25.75 0.31 -35.84
CA GLY A 452 26.54 -0.54 -36.74
C GLY A 452 25.74 -1.36 -37.76
N GLU A 453 26.27 -2.53 -38.14
CA GLU A 453 25.76 -3.41 -39.22
C GLU A 453 24.36 -4.00 -38.95
N ASP A 454 23.89 -4.04 -37.69
CA ASP A 454 22.61 -4.65 -37.31
C ASP A 454 21.44 -3.65 -37.21
N GLU A 455 21.67 -2.36 -37.47
CA GLU A 455 20.67 -1.28 -37.39
C GLU A 455 19.80 -1.31 -36.12
N SER A 456 20.36 -1.74 -34.98
CA SER A 456 19.54 -1.94 -33.78
C SER A 456 19.13 -0.62 -33.12
N PRO A 457 17.97 -0.60 -32.45
CA PRO A 457 17.47 0.61 -31.82
C PRO A 457 18.32 1.06 -30.63
N CYS A 458 18.35 2.37 -30.39
CA CYS A 458 19.12 3.01 -29.33
C CYS A 458 18.27 4.02 -28.57
N ARG A 459 18.29 3.94 -27.23
CA ARG A 459 17.70 4.94 -26.33
C ARG A 459 18.76 5.97 -25.96
N TYR A 460 18.47 7.24 -26.21
CA TYR A 460 19.27 8.35 -25.70
C TYR A 460 18.74 8.78 -24.34
N LEU A 461 19.59 8.76 -23.33
CA LEU A 461 19.20 8.95 -21.94
C LEU A 461 19.90 10.16 -21.33
N SER A 462 19.19 10.88 -20.49
CA SER A 462 19.71 11.95 -19.64
C SER A 462 19.63 11.52 -18.19
N LEU A 463 20.79 11.38 -17.55
CA LEU A 463 20.91 11.15 -16.11
C LEU A 463 21.11 12.50 -15.41
N PRO A 464 20.12 13.06 -14.71
CA PRO A 464 20.27 14.32 -13.99
C PRO A 464 21.28 14.17 -12.85
N VAL A 465 22.20 15.14 -12.73
CA VAL A 465 23.28 15.17 -11.72
C VAL A 465 23.02 16.23 -10.66
N GLN A 466 22.42 17.35 -11.06
CA GLN A 466 21.94 18.39 -10.17
C GLN A 466 20.45 18.20 -9.88
N GLU A 467 20.06 18.47 -8.64
CA GLU A 467 18.66 18.65 -8.25
C GLU A 467 18.16 20.00 -8.79
N THR A 468 18.00 20.10 -10.11
CA THR A 468 17.03 21.04 -10.69
C THR A 468 15.76 20.27 -10.92
N VAL A 469 15.05 20.00 -9.82
CA VAL A 469 13.68 19.50 -9.89
C VAL A 469 12.82 20.66 -10.36
N THR A 470 12.61 20.75 -11.67
CA THR A 470 11.33 21.27 -12.16
C THR A 470 10.40 20.07 -12.16
N PRO A 471 9.43 19.96 -11.24
CA PRO A 471 8.63 18.75 -11.13
C PRO A 471 7.78 18.60 -12.39
N GLN A 472 8.08 17.60 -13.22
CA GLN A 472 7.08 17.10 -14.16
C GLN A 472 6.10 16.25 -13.37
N LEU A 473 4.98 16.86 -12.97
CA LEU A 473 3.82 16.14 -12.44
C LEU A 473 3.29 15.19 -13.51
N ARG A 474 3.30 13.88 -13.24
CA ARG A 474 2.58 12.87 -14.03
C ARG A 474 1.27 12.54 -13.33
N TRP A 475 0.19 13.05 -13.91
CA TRP A 475 -1.17 13.10 -13.35
C TRP A 475 -1.89 11.74 -13.35
N SER A 476 -1.34 10.71 -14.02
CA SER A 476 -1.91 9.36 -14.08
C SER A 476 -1.58 8.47 -12.87
N SER A 477 -0.68 8.88 -11.97
CA SER A 477 -0.19 8.02 -10.87
C SER A 477 -0.84 8.29 -9.51
N GLY A 478 -1.95 9.04 -9.46
CA GLY A 478 -2.67 9.33 -8.20
C GLY A 478 -3.08 8.08 -7.41
N VAL A 479 -3.15 6.92 -8.09
CA VAL A 479 -3.45 5.61 -7.50
C VAL A 479 -2.20 4.87 -7.00
N GLU A 480 -1.01 5.13 -7.55
CA GLU A 480 0.21 4.34 -7.30
C GLU A 480 1.33 5.09 -6.56
N SER A 481 1.38 6.43 -6.60
CA SER A 481 2.41 7.22 -5.91
C SER A 481 1.83 8.51 -5.30
N PRO A 482 1.18 8.42 -4.12
CA PRO A 482 0.27 9.44 -3.60
C PRO A 482 0.93 10.73 -3.10
N THR A 483 2.26 10.84 -3.16
CA THR A 483 2.93 12.11 -2.80
C THR A 483 3.53 12.82 -4.00
N GLY A 484 3.81 12.19 -5.13
CA GLY A 484 4.63 12.84 -6.17
C GLY A 484 5.92 13.46 -5.61
N GLY A 485 6.45 12.94 -4.49
CA GLY A 485 7.58 13.53 -3.77
C GLY A 485 7.28 14.80 -2.94
N LEU A 486 6.02 15.15 -2.68
CA LEU A 486 5.61 16.37 -1.96
C LEU A 486 5.84 16.38 -0.45
N LEU A 487 6.20 15.26 0.17
CA LEU A 487 6.53 15.22 1.60
C LEU A 487 8.00 14.83 1.74
N ASP A 488 8.83 15.78 2.17
CA ASP A 488 10.20 15.50 2.54
C ASP A 488 10.24 14.50 3.71
N LYS A 489 11.40 13.86 3.90
CA LYS A 489 11.61 12.92 5.00
C LYS A 489 11.33 13.56 6.38
N GLU A 490 11.56 14.87 6.49
CA GLU A 490 11.36 15.63 7.71
C GLU A 490 9.88 15.77 8.08
N THR A 491 8.96 15.68 7.11
CA THR A 491 7.52 15.84 7.34
C THR A 491 6.86 14.60 7.96
N TRP A 492 7.49 13.43 7.87
CA TRP A 492 6.98 12.15 8.40
C TRP A 492 7.93 11.44 9.37
N GLN A 493 9.12 11.99 9.64
CA GLN A 493 10.08 11.40 10.59
C GLN A 493 9.57 11.36 12.03
N ASP A 494 8.63 12.24 12.38
CA ASP A 494 8.02 12.34 13.72
C ASP A 494 6.66 11.63 13.80
N TRP A 495 6.24 10.95 12.72
CA TRP A 495 5.04 10.11 12.77
C TRP A 495 5.38 8.88 13.59
N ASP A 496 4.64 8.68 14.68
CA ASP A 496 4.87 7.58 15.61
C ASP A 496 4.66 6.23 14.90
N LEU A 497 5.74 5.66 14.37
CA LEU A 497 5.78 4.38 13.66
C LEU A 497 5.36 3.21 14.57
N ALA A 498 5.20 3.43 15.89
CA ALA A 498 4.55 2.46 16.78
C ALA A 498 3.10 2.14 16.36
N ALA A 499 2.45 3.04 15.60
CA ALA A 499 1.13 2.83 14.99
C ALA A 499 1.09 1.77 13.86
N ILE A 500 2.24 1.23 13.46
CA ILE A 500 2.36 0.25 12.36
C ILE A 500 1.99 -1.18 12.78
N ASN A 501 1.80 -1.46 14.07
CA ASN A 501 1.51 -2.80 14.58
C ASN A 501 0.04 -2.94 15.03
N LYS A 502 -0.91 -2.98 14.08
CA LYS A 502 -2.35 -3.21 14.38
C LYS A 502 -2.59 -4.67 14.76
N ASN A 503 -2.47 -4.99 16.05
CA ASN A 503 -2.83 -6.30 16.59
C ASN A 503 -4.36 -6.37 16.77
N SER A 504 -5.07 -7.06 15.86
CA SER A 504 -6.45 -7.59 15.93
C SER A 504 -7.53 -6.86 16.78
N LEU A 505 -8.66 -6.50 16.13
CA LEU A 505 -9.89 -5.86 16.68
C LEU A 505 -9.58 -4.54 17.41
N CYS A 506 -9.95 -3.41 16.80
CA CYS A 506 -9.66 -2.03 17.24
C CYS A 506 -9.58 -1.82 18.76
N ASN A 507 -8.38 -1.98 19.34
CA ASN A 507 -8.12 -1.69 20.75
C ASN A 507 -7.07 -0.59 20.93
N TRP A 508 -6.50 -0.06 19.85
CA TRP A 508 -5.59 1.08 19.88
C TRP A 508 -6.21 2.22 19.07
N TRP A 509 -6.58 3.28 19.77
CA TRP A 509 -7.23 4.46 19.22
C TRP A 509 -6.31 5.65 19.47
N THR A 510 -5.66 6.15 18.42
CA THR A 510 -4.68 7.22 18.57
C THR A 510 -5.36 8.59 18.68
N PRO A 511 -4.70 9.61 19.26
CA PRO A 511 -5.20 10.98 19.26
C PRO A 511 -5.45 11.53 17.85
N ASN A 512 -4.63 11.14 16.87
CA ASN A 512 -4.80 11.52 15.47
C ASN A 512 -6.06 10.93 14.87
N MET A 513 -6.32 9.65 15.11
CA MET A 513 -7.55 9.00 14.67
C MET A 513 -8.78 9.61 15.35
N THR A 514 -8.67 9.95 16.64
CA THR A 514 -9.71 10.71 17.37
C THR A 514 -10.01 12.04 16.66
N ARG A 515 -8.98 12.85 16.42
CA ARG A 515 -9.10 14.16 15.78
C ARG A 515 -9.65 14.05 14.36
N TYR A 516 -9.29 13.00 13.64
CA TYR A 516 -9.81 12.74 12.31
C TYR A 516 -11.31 12.46 12.36
N VAL A 517 -11.76 11.55 13.22
CA VAL A 517 -13.17 11.21 13.36
C VAL A 517 -13.99 12.38 13.91
N GLU A 518 -13.44 13.15 14.86
CA GLU A 518 -14.07 14.39 15.34
C GLU A 518 -14.24 15.41 14.22
N TRP A 519 -13.19 15.66 13.43
CA TRP A 519 -13.27 16.53 12.25
C TRP A 519 -14.32 16.03 11.26
N LEU A 520 -14.31 14.73 10.95
CA LEU A 520 -15.22 14.13 9.99
C LEU A 520 -16.67 14.21 10.46
N ARG A 521 -16.90 14.03 11.77
CA ARG A 521 -18.20 14.19 12.40
C ARG A 521 -18.68 15.65 12.36
N MET A 522 -17.80 16.62 12.58
CA MET A 522 -18.13 18.05 12.51
C MET A 522 -18.53 18.49 11.11
N VAL A 523 -17.92 17.93 10.07
CA VAL A 523 -18.22 18.29 8.66
C VAL A 523 -19.31 17.41 8.05
N SER A 524 -19.70 16.32 8.72
CA SER A 524 -20.70 15.38 8.23
C SER A 524 -22.08 16.03 8.10
N PRO A 525 -22.81 15.79 7.00
CA PRO A 525 -24.20 16.22 6.86
C PRO A 525 -25.17 15.43 7.76
N LEU A 526 -24.76 14.25 8.27
CA LEU A 526 -25.63 13.31 8.99
C LEU A 526 -25.26 13.11 10.47
N GLY A 527 -24.05 13.47 10.87
CA GLY A 527 -23.65 13.57 12.29
C GLY A 527 -23.07 12.30 12.93
N HIS A 528 -23.23 11.13 12.29
CA HIS A 528 -22.55 9.88 12.68
C HIS A 528 -21.71 9.32 11.54
N VAL A 529 -20.61 8.67 11.90
CA VAL A 529 -19.63 8.12 10.95
C VAL A 529 -19.21 6.71 11.36
N TYR A 530 -19.19 5.81 10.40
CA TYR A 530 -18.44 4.56 10.44
C TYR A 530 -17.31 4.62 9.42
N LEU A 531 -16.19 4.01 9.76
CA LEU A 531 -15.09 3.83 8.83
C LEU A 531 -15.09 2.40 8.30
N ALA A 532 -14.48 2.21 7.15
CA ALA A 532 -14.29 0.94 6.48
C ALA A 532 -12.94 0.93 5.77
N SER A 533 -12.43 -0.24 5.40
CA SER A 533 -11.13 -0.38 4.76
C SER A 533 -11.13 -0.05 3.27
N GLY A 534 -12.29 0.21 2.69
CA GLY A 534 -12.45 0.46 1.27
C GLY A 534 -13.90 0.75 0.91
N ARG A 535 -14.14 0.99 -0.38
CA ARG A 535 -15.46 1.32 -0.93
C ARG A 535 -16.47 0.20 -0.73
N ASP A 536 -16.14 -1.02 -1.17
CA ASP A 536 -17.04 -2.16 -1.11
C ASP A 536 -17.46 -2.47 0.33
N GLU A 537 -16.51 -2.40 1.26
CA GLU A 537 -16.81 -2.61 2.68
C GLU A 537 -17.68 -1.48 3.26
N ALA A 538 -17.51 -0.24 2.81
CA ALA A 538 -18.40 0.86 3.17
C ALA A 538 -19.83 0.61 2.67
N ALA A 539 -20.00 0.10 1.44
CA ALA A 539 -21.31 -0.30 0.93
C ALA A 539 -21.93 -1.42 1.78
N ASP A 540 -21.15 -2.45 2.13
CA ASP A 540 -21.59 -3.55 3.01
C ASP A 540 -22.06 -3.03 4.38
N LYS A 541 -21.29 -2.14 5.02
CA LYS A 541 -21.64 -1.55 6.31
C LYS A 541 -22.90 -0.71 6.23
N LEU A 542 -23.03 0.09 5.17
CA LEU A 542 -24.21 0.91 4.93
C LEU A 542 -25.46 0.04 4.85
N VAL A 543 -25.45 -1.01 4.04
CA VAL A 543 -26.61 -1.91 3.90
C VAL A 543 -26.87 -2.67 5.21
N LYS A 544 -25.83 -3.03 5.97
CA LYS A 544 -26.00 -3.62 7.31
C LYS A 544 -26.69 -2.67 8.29
N CYS A 545 -26.46 -1.35 8.23
CA CYS A 545 -27.23 -0.37 8.99
C CYS A 545 -28.73 -0.47 8.65
N LEU A 546 -29.06 -0.57 7.36
CA LEU A 546 -30.43 -0.73 6.89
C LEU A 546 -31.06 -2.04 7.40
N ILE A 547 -30.39 -3.18 7.20
CA ILE A 547 -30.87 -4.49 7.66
C ILE A 547 -31.08 -4.52 9.17
N HIS A 548 -30.18 -3.88 9.93
CA HIS A 548 -30.28 -3.84 11.37
C HIS A 548 -31.54 -3.09 11.83
N LYS A 549 -31.88 -1.98 11.18
CA LYS A 549 -33.00 -1.09 11.56
C LYS A 549 -34.32 -1.40 10.87
N ARG A 550 -34.30 -2.03 9.69
CA ARG A 550 -35.47 -2.46 8.91
C ARG A 550 -35.56 -3.98 8.91
N LYS A 551 -35.94 -4.55 10.05
CA LYS A 551 -36.07 -6.01 10.20
C LYS A 551 -37.10 -6.55 9.22
N GLY A 552 -36.71 -7.57 8.44
CA GLY A 552 -37.56 -8.21 7.43
C GLY A 552 -37.40 -7.65 6.02
N ALA A 553 -36.87 -6.43 5.86
CA ALA A 553 -36.53 -5.88 4.56
C ALA A 553 -35.30 -6.58 3.96
N GLN A 554 -35.31 -6.81 2.64
CA GLN A 554 -34.25 -7.54 1.94
C GLN A 554 -33.85 -6.93 0.59
N LEU A 555 -34.65 -6.02 0.05
CA LEU A 555 -34.49 -5.52 -1.32
C LEU A 555 -33.90 -4.11 -1.34
N MET A 556 -32.89 -3.88 -2.16
CA MET A 556 -32.44 -2.53 -2.53
C MET A 556 -32.92 -2.20 -3.94
N ILE A 557 -33.09 -0.91 -4.22
CA ILE A 557 -33.32 -0.40 -5.56
C ILE A 557 -32.18 0.56 -5.89
N SER A 558 -31.45 0.29 -6.98
CA SER A 558 -30.35 1.11 -7.50
C SER A 558 -30.69 1.61 -8.91
N PHE A 559 -29.73 2.21 -9.61
CA PHE A 559 -29.90 2.74 -10.96
C PHE A 559 -28.87 2.16 -11.93
N GLN A 560 -29.23 2.08 -13.21
CA GLN A 560 -28.34 1.64 -14.28
C GLN A 560 -27.11 2.57 -14.39
N GLY A 561 -25.92 2.00 -14.59
CA GLY A 561 -24.65 2.73 -14.64
C GLY A 561 -24.04 3.05 -13.26
N SER A 562 -24.65 2.60 -12.16
CA SER A 562 -24.11 2.84 -10.83
C SER A 562 -22.86 2.02 -10.51
N PHE A 563 -22.03 2.53 -9.59
CA PHE A 563 -20.85 1.84 -9.09
C PHE A 563 -20.64 2.04 -7.59
N TRP A 564 -20.89 0.98 -6.83
CA TRP A 564 -20.72 0.91 -5.37
C TRP A 564 -19.53 0.04 -4.97
N GLY A 565 -18.86 -0.59 -5.94
CA GLY A 565 -17.76 -1.52 -5.76
C GLY A 565 -17.88 -2.74 -6.67
N GLY A 566 -16.75 -3.43 -6.90
CA GLY A 566 -16.63 -4.54 -7.86
C GLY A 566 -16.32 -5.90 -7.22
N VAL A 567 -16.22 -5.97 -5.90
CA VAL A 567 -15.68 -7.11 -5.15
C VAL A 567 -16.75 -7.81 -4.32
N THR A 568 -17.35 -7.12 -3.36
CA THR A 568 -18.31 -7.78 -2.45
C THR A 568 -19.65 -8.03 -3.14
N ALA A 569 -20.35 -9.11 -2.77
CA ALA A 569 -21.66 -9.43 -3.35
C ALA A 569 -22.67 -8.28 -3.18
N CYS A 570 -22.58 -7.55 -2.06
CA CYS A 570 -23.44 -6.41 -1.76
C CYS A 570 -23.11 -5.21 -2.65
N ALA A 571 -21.84 -4.80 -2.72
CA ALA A 571 -21.43 -3.70 -3.58
C ALA A 571 -21.73 -3.99 -5.05
N ARG A 572 -21.41 -5.20 -5.53
CA ARG A 572 -21.70 -5.63 -6.92
C ARG A 572 -23.20 -5.60 -7.22
N SER A 573 -24.06 -5.97 -6.27
CA SER A 573 -25.52 -5.95 -6.47
C SER A 573 -26.14 -4.54 -6.43
N LEU A 574 -25.43 -3.53 -5.92
CA LEU A 574 -25.82 -2.12 -6.04
C LEU A 574 -25.20 -1.45 -7.28
N SER A 575 -24.06 -1.95 -7.74
CA SER A 575 -23.41 -1.55 -8.98
C SER A 575 -24.18 -2.08 -10.20
N ASP A 576 -23.87 -1.52 -11.37
CA ASP A 576 -24.45 -1.94 -12.64
C ASP A 576 -24.41 -3.48 -12.80
N PRO A 577 -25.48 -4.10 -13.34
CA PRO A 577 -25.59 -5.55 -13.45
C PRO A 577 -24.41 -6.26 -14.12
N HIS A 578 -23.60 -5.59 -14.94
CA HIS A 578 -22.39 -6.19 -15.52
C HIS A 578 -21.32 -6.53 -14.45
N PHE A 579 -21.31 -5.82 -13.31
CA PHE A 579 -20.51 -6.20 -12.16
C PHE A 579 -21.09 -7.42 -11.44
N GLY A 580 -22.36 -7.77 -11.62
CA GLY A 580 -23.01 -8.98 -11.11
C GLY A 580 -24.03 -8.71 -10.01
N ASN A 581 -25.20 -9.34 -10.11
CA ASN A 581 -26.33 -9.14 -9.19
C ASN A 581 -26.64 -10.39 -8.38
N HIS A 582 -26.10 -10.47 -7.16
CA HIS A 582 -26.18 -11.67 -6.30
C HIS A 582 -27.43 -11.69 -5.40
N PHE A 583 -28.03 -10.52 -5.17
CA PHE A 583 -29.21 -10.38 -4.30
C PHE A 583 -30.52 -10.14 -5.08
N GLY A 584 -30.47 -10.11 -6.41
CA GLY A 584 -31.64 -9.86 -7.25
C GLY A 584 -32.21 -8.44 -7.09
N TRP A 585 -31.38 -7.48 -6.69
CA TRP A 585 -31.79 -6.10 -6.48
C TRP A 585 -32.09 -5.39 -7.81
N SER A 586 -33.09 -4.51 -7.80
CA SER A 586 -33.60 -3.88 -9.01
C SER A 586 -32.77 -2.66 -9.41
N HIS A 587 -32.66 -2.41 -10.72
CA HIS A 587 -31.95 -1.26 -11.28
C HIS A 587 -32.87 -0.47 -12.19
N LEU A 588 -33.21 0.75 -11.79
CA LEU A 588 -34.05 1.66 -12.59
C LEU A 588 -33.22 2.41 -13.64
N PRO A 589 -33.85 2.86 -14.74
CA PRO A 589 -33.21 3.81 -15.65
C PRO A 589 -32.74 5.07 -14.91
N TYR A 590 -31.51 5.52 -15.17
CA TYR A 590 -30.95 6.72 -14.55
C TYR A 590 -31.36 7.98 -15.33
N PRO A 591 -32.17 8.89 -14.74
CA PRO A 591 -32.73 10.04 -15.46
C PRO A 591 -31.70 11.19 -15.50
N HIS A 592 -30.65 11.00 -16.28
CA HIS A 592 -29.56 11.97 -16.37
C HIS A 592 -30.02 13.29 -16.99
N GLN A 593 -29.50 14.40 -16.47
CA GLN A 593 -29.68 15.74 -17.02
C GLN A 593 -28.39 16.20 -17.69
N GLU A 594 -28.51 16.61 -18.95
CA GLU A 594 -27.47 17.35 -19.66
C GLU A 594 -27.38 18.80 -19.16
N GLY A 595 -26.17 19.38 -19.19
CA GLY A 595 -25.96 20.76 -18.76
C GLY A 595 -25.90 20.96 -17.24
N ASP A 596 -26.25 22.15 -16.77
CA ASP A 596 -26.15 22.54 -15.35
C ASP A 596 -27.22 21.83 -14.50
N PRO A 597 -26.86 20.98 -13.51
CA PRO A 597 -27.82 20.28 -12.66
C PRO A 597 -28.64 21.22 -11.74
N PHE A 598 -28.17 22.45 -11.53
CA PHE A 598 -28.86 23.50 -10.77
C PHE A 598 -29.75 24.39 -11.66
N ALA A 599 -29.78 24.16 -12.97
CA ALA A 599 -30.72 24.84 -13.85
C ALA A 599 -32.15 24.35 -13.61
N ASN A 600 -33.09 25.30 -13.55
CA ASN A 600 -34.53 25.03 -13.38
C ASN A 600 -34.84 24.12 -12.17
N VAL A 601 -34.19 24.36 -11.03
CA VAL A 601 -34.39 23.61 -9.77
C VAL A 601 -35.86 23.60 -9.31
N ASP A 602 -36.60 24.68 -9.56
CA ASP A 602 -38.02 24.81 -9.21
C ASP A 602 -38.95 24.57 -10.43
N GLY A 603 -38.40 24.06 -11.53
CA GLY A 603 -39.15 23.71 -12.74
C GLY A 603 -39.89 22.37 -12.61
N ALA A 604 -40.79 22.10 -13.55
CA ALA A 604 -41.44 20.79 -13.65
C ALA A 604 -40.42 19.69 -13.98
N LEU A 605 -40.68 18.48 -13.47
CA LEU A 605 -39.92 17.29 -13.85
C LEU A 605 -40.04 17.03 -15.36
N THR A 606 -38.98 16.51 -15.96
CA THR A 606 -39.02 16.03 -17.34
C THR A 606 -39.81 14.72 -17.42
N GLU A 607 -40.15 14.31 -18.64
CA GLU A 607 -40.79 13.02 -18.90
C GLU A 607 -39.95 11.86 -18.36
N ALA A 608 -38.65 11.82 -18.66
CA ALA A 608 -37.74 10.80 -18.17
C ALA A 608 -37.63 10.75 -16.63
N GLU A 609 -37.62 11.91 -15.97
CA GLU A 609 -37.62 11.99 -14.51
C GLU A 609 -38.94 11.49 -13.91
N THR A 610 -40.06 11.86 -14.54
CA THR A 610 -41.42 11.43 -14.12
C THR A 610 -41.59 9.93 -14.29
N ASP A 611 -41.18 9.38 -15.43
CA ASP A 611 -41.25 7.94 -15.71
C ASP A 611 -40.38 7.13 -14.75
N CYS A 612 -39.20 7.64 -14.41
CA CYS A 612 -38.32 7.03 -13.42
C CYS A 612 -38.99 6.97 -12.03
N LEU A 613 -39.60 8.06 -11.57
CA LEU A 613 -40.31 8.09 -10.28
C LEU A 613 -41.57 7.21 -10.28
N ASN A 614 -42.29 7.14 -11.40
CA ASN A 614 -43.44 6.24 -11.55
C ASN A 614 -42.99 4.78 -11.47
N ALA A 615 -41.94 4.39 -12.21
CA ALA A 615 -41.37 3.05 -12.16
C ALA A 615 -40.85 2.69 -10.75
N LEU A 616 -40.28 3.66 -10.03
CA LEU A 616 -39.90 3.49 -8.62
C LEU A 616 -41.14 3.24 -7.74
N GLY A 617 -42.21 4.02 -7.94
CA GLY A 617 -43.48 3.82 -7.23
C GLY A 617 -44.09 2.43 -7.48
N ASP A 618 -44.01 1.94 -8.71
CA ASP A 618 -44.47 0.60 -9.07
C ASP A 618 -43.61 -0.50 -8.44
N LEU A 619 -42.28 -0.34 -8.35
CA LEU A 619 -41.45 -1.33 -7.67
C LEU A 619 -41.71 -1.40 -6.15
N ILE A 620 -42.15 -0.30 -5.54
CA ILE A 620 -42.38 -0.22 -4.09
C ILE A 620 -43.85 -0.52 -3.78
N HIS A 621 -44.30 -1.73 -4.12
CA HIS A 621 -45.61 -2.25 -3.70
C HIS A 621 -45.68 -2.57 -2.21
N GLU A 622 -44.55 -3.01 -1.62
CA GLU A 622 -44.40 -3.35 -0.20
C GLU A 622 -43.19 -2.59 0.38
N PRO A 623 -43.38 -1.32 0.82
CA PRO A 623 -42.29 -0.49 1.37
C PRO A 623 -41.48 -1.17 2.48
N GLU A 624 -42.12 -2.04 3.28
CA GLU A 624 -41.53 -2.77 4.38
C GLU A 624 -40.51 -3.83 3.92
N ALA A 625 -40.62 -4.32 2.69
CA ALA A 625 -39.66 -5.25 2.08
C ALA A 625 -38.40 -4.55 1.54
N ILE A 626 -38.47 -3.22 1.33
CA ILE A 626 -37.39 -2.41 0.76
C ILE A 626 -36.47 -1.88 1.86
N LEU A 627 -35.19 -2.17 1.73
CA LEU A 627 -34.11 -1.68 2.60
C LEU A 627 -33.82 -0.20 2.33
N GLY A 628 -33.75 0.22 1.06
CA GLY A 628 -33.50 1.61 0.67
C GLY A 628 -33.41 1.80 -0.85
N VAL A 629 -33.50 3.06 -1.27
CA VAL A 629 -33.24 3.50 -2.65
C VAL A 629 -31.85 4.11 -2.69
N ALA A 630 -30.96 3.52 -3.48
CA ALA A 630 -29.54 3.86 -3.56
C ALA A 630 -29.25 4.61 -4.86
N ILE A 631 -28.66 5.80 -4.78
CA ILE A 631 -28.33 6.63 -5.94
C ILE A 631 -26.93 7.22 -5.85
N GLU A 632 -26.25 7.33 -6.98
CA GLU A 632 -25.14 8.26 -7.15
C GLU A 632 -25.67 9.57 -7.75
N PRO A 633 -25.59 10.71 -7.04
CA PRO A 633 -25.96 12.00 -7.62
C PRO A 633 -25.14 12.34 -8.87
N ILE A 634 -23.88 11.90 -8.87
CA ILE A 634 -22.96 11.91 -10.00
C ILE A 634 -22.33 10.51 -10.05
N GLN A 635 -22.58 9.77 -11.13
CA GLN A 635 -22.10 8.41 -11.31
C GLN A 635 -20.59 8.39 -11.57
N GLU A 636 -19.88 7.55 -10.80
CA GLU A 636 -18.42 7.47 -10.88
C GLU A 636 -17.92 6.95 -12.24
N LYS A 637 -18.61 5.96 -12.79
CA LYS A 637 -18.16 5.25 -14.00
C LYS A 637 -18.57 5.94 -15.30
N THR A 638 -19.69 6.65 -15.28
CA THR A 638 -20.28 7.26 -16.49
C THR A 638 -20.13 8.78 -16.51
N GLY A 639 -19.85 9.42 -15.37
CA GLY A 639 -19.89 10.88 -15.22
C GLY A 639 -21.31 11.48 -15.29
N ARG A 640 -22.34 10.65 -15.57
CA ARG A 640 -23.73 11.12 -15.66
C ARG A 640 -24.22 11.58 -14.31
N ARG A 641 -25.14 12.53 -14.31
CA ARG A 641 -25.72 13.11 -13.10
C ARG A 641 -27.21 13.32 -13.25
N VAL A 642 -27.90 13.33 -12.12
CA VAL A 642 -29.29 13.73 -12.04
C VAL A 642 -29.43 15.22 -11.78
N SER A 643 -30.60 15.77 -12.13
CA SER A 643 -30.95 17.14 -11.79
C SER A 643 -31.21 17.31 -10.30
N VAL A 644 -31.01 18.52 -9.78
CA VAL A 644 -31.37 18.84 -8.38
C VAL A 644 -32.88 18.73 -8.16
N ARG A 645 -33.71 19.07 -9.16
CA ARG A 645 -35.17 18.90 -9.08
C ARG A 645 -35.57 17.43 -8.93
N PHE A 646 -34.92 16.52 -9.66
CA PHE A 646 -35.16 15.09 -9.53
C PHE A 646 -34.74 14.58 -8.15
N LEU A 647 -33.56 14.99 -7.66
CA LEU A 647 -33.11 14.60 -6.31
C LEU A 647 -34.10 15.05 -5.21
N LYS A 648 -34.65 16.26 -5.33
CA LYS A 648 -35.69 16.76 -4.41
C LYS A 648 -36.95 15.89 -4.49
N ALA A 649 -37.45 15.62 -5.69
CA ALA A 649 -38.64 14.80 -5.89
C ALA A 649 -38.45 13.34 -5.41
N LEU A 650 -37.26 12.76 -5.63
CA LEU A 650 -36.89 11.44 -5.13
C LEU A 650 -36.89 11.39 -3.60
N ARG A 651 -36.33 12.42 -2.95
CA ARG A 651 -36.34 12.55 -1.48
C ARG A 651 -37.77 12.66 -0.94
N GLU A 652 -38.61 13.50 -1.53
CA GLU A 652 -40.02 13.64 -1.15
C GLU A 652 -40.79 12.33 -1.29
N LEU A 653 -40.56 11.59 -2.38
CA LEU A 653 -41.17 10.28 -2.58
C LEU A 653 -40.72 9.29 -1.51
N CYS A 654 -39.42 9.20 -1.24
CA CYS A 654 -38.85 8.34 -0.20
C CYS A 654 -39.43 8.66 1.20
N ASP A 655 -39.60 9.95 1.53
CA ASP A 655 -40.23 10.39 2.78
C ASP A 655 -41.71 9.98 2.86
N LYS A 656 -42.45 10.15 1.76
CA LYS A 656 -43.87 9.80 1.68
C LYS A 656 -44.12 8.30 1.86
N ILE A 657 -43.26 7.45 1.30
CA ILE A 657 -43.42 5.98 1.33
C ILE A 657 -42.69 5.32 2.51
N GLY A 658 -41.86 6.06 3.25
CA GLY A 658 -41.13 5.54 4.41
C GLY A 658 -39.94 4.63 4.07
N VAL A 659 -39.39 4.74 2.86
CA VAL A 659 -38.18 4.03 2.40
C VAL A 659 -36.99 4.99 2.47
N PRO A 660 -35.84 4.58 3.04
CA PRO A 660 -34.71 5.49 3.19
C PRO A 660 -34.00 5.76 1.86
N LEU A 661 -33.56 7.00 1.68
CA LEU A 661 -32.71 7.41 0.57
C LEU A 661 -31.25 7.22 0.96
N VAL A 662 -30.50 6.54 0.11
CA VAL A 662 -29.07 6.30 0.27
C VAL A 662 -28.31 6.97 -0.87
N MET A 663 -27.28 7.74 -0.55
CA MET A 663 -26.41 8.36 -1.55
C MET A 663 -25.00 7.77 -1.53
N ASN A 664 -24.48 7.40 -2.70
CA ASN A 664 -23.05 7.21 -2.90
C ASN A 664 -22.48 8.49 -3.48
N GLU A 665 -21.67 9.15 -2.67
CA GLU A 665 -21.05 10.41 -3.01
C GLU A 665 -19.57 10.24 -3.35
N SER A 666 -19.08 9.02 -3.56
CA SER A 666 -17.67 8.74 -3.84
C SER A 666 -17.09 9.57 -4.99
N ALA A 667 -17.89 9.91 -6.01
CA ALA A 667 -17.50 10.78 -7.11
C ALA A 667 -17.74 12.29 -6.83
N SER A 668 -18.75 12.63 -6.05
CA SER A 668 -19.24 14.02 -5.89
C SER A 668 -18.73 14.74 -4.63
N TRP A 669 -18.20 14.01 -3.66
CA TRP A 669 -17.65 14.62 -2.44
C TRP A 669 -16.21 15.13 -2.63
N ALA A 670 -15.64 15.72 -1.58
CA ALA A 670 -14.29 16.28 -1.57
C ALA A 670 -14.13 17.44 -2.58
N TYR A 671 -15.16 18.27 -2.70
CA TYR A 671 -15.23 19.43 -3.61
C TYR A 671 -15.23 19.09 -5.11
N ARG A 672 -15.53 17.83 -5.47
CA ARG A 672 -15.59 17.34 -6.88
C ARG A 672 -16.97 17.36 -7.51
N GLY A 673 -18.00 17.54 -6.68
CA GLY A 673 -19.39 17.72 -7.06
C GLY A 673 -19.82 19.19 -7.03
N SER A 674 -19.20 19.97 -6.13
CA SER A 674 -19.62 21.33 -5.81
C SER A 674 -18.56 22.04 -4.95
N ARG A 675 -18.83 23.29 -4.55
CA ARG A 675 -18.01 24.04 -3.56
C ARG A 675 -18.19 23.56 -2.13
N GLU A 676 -19.16 22.69 -1.90
CA GLU A 676 -19.36 22.03 -0.62
C GLU A 676 -18.60 20.71 -0.56
N LEU A 677 -18.24 20.30 0.67
CA LEU A 677 -17.49 19.07 0.88
C LEU A 677 -18.31 17.84 0.45
N PHE A 678 -19.63 17.88 0.65
CA PHE A 678 -20.58 16.90 0.17
C PHE A 678 -21.56 17.55 -0.81
N TYR A 679 -21.89 16.86 -1.88
CA TYR A 679 -22.85 17.31 -2.87
C TYR A 679 -24.26 17.46 -2.30
N CYS A 680 -24.67 16.62 -1.36
CA CYS A 680 -25.94 16.79 -0.64
C CYS A 680 -26.04 18.13 0.12
N GLN A 681 -24.92 18.73 0.53
CA GLN A 681 -24.92 20.07 1.12
C GLN A 681 -25.22 21.14 0.07
N ALA A 682 -24.65 21.00 -1.14
CA ALA A 682 -24.90 21.94 -2.23
C ALA A 682 -26.33 21.82 -2.80
N THR A 683 -26.87 20.60 -2.91
CA THR A 683 -28.23 20.39 -3.44
C THR A 683 -29.32 20.64 -2.40
N GLY A 684 -28.97 20.64 -1.12
CA GLY A 684 -29.93 20.70 0.00
C GLY A 684 -30.71 19.39 0.20
N VAL A 685 -30.41 18.33 -0.55
CA VAL A 685 -31.12 17.04 -0.47
C VAL A 685 -30.37 16.11 0.47
N LYS A 686 -30.87 16.00 1.71
CA LYS A 686 -30.25 15.18 2.75
C LYS A 686 -30.67 13.70 2.63
N PRO A 687 -29.72 12.76 2.41
CA PRO A 687 -30.03 11.33 2.45
C PRO A 687 -30.19 10.83 3.89
N ASP A 688 -30.67 9.59 4.06
CA ASP A 688 -30.69 8.91 5.36
C ASP A 688 -29.33 8.30 5.70
N LEU A 689 -28.65 7.76 4.69
CA LEU A 689 -27.28 7.25 4.76
C LEU A 689 -26.49 7.72 3.55
N LEU A 690 -25.19 7.93 3.74
CA LEU A 690 -24.28 8.32 2.67
C LEU A 690 -22.98 7.52 2.76
N THR A 691 -22.42 7.12 1.62
CA THR A 691 -21.08 6.54 1.55
C THR A 691 -20.15 7.42 0.72
N ALA A 692 -18.89 7.49 1.13
CA ALA A 692 -17.85 8.22 0.42
C ALA A 692 -16.50 7.49 0.53
N PHE A 693 -15.87 7.23 -0.61
CA PHE A 693 -14.54 6.65 -0.67
C PHE A 693 -13.45 7.71 -0.83
N ALA A 694 -12.44 7.67 0.04
CA ALA A 694 -11.37 8.67 0.18
C ALA A 694 -10.05 8.29 -0.52
N GLY A 695 -10.01 7.13 -1.15
CA GLY A 695 -8.76 6.55 -1.65
C GLY A 695 -7.95 5.88 -0.54
N GLY A 696 -7.05 4.97 -0.93
CA GLY A 696 -6.33 4.12 0.02
C GLY A 696 -7.27 3.19 0.79
N GLN A 697 -6.93 2.90 2.05
CA GLN A 697 -7.70 2.01 2.93
C GLN A 697 -8.74 2.78 3.78
N LEU A 698 -9.52 3.66 3.13
CA LEU A 698 -10.43 4.58 3.81
C LEU A 698 -11.77 4.74 3.07
N GLY A 699 -12.72 3.87 3.42
CA GLY A 699 -14.14 4.03 3.14
C GLY A 699 -14.86 4.67 4.32
N GLN A 700 -15.90 5.45 4.06
CA GLN A 700 -16.63 6.19 5.08
C GLN A 700 -18.13 6.03 4.86
N VAL A 701 -18.86 5.74 5.93
CA VAL A 701 -20.32 5.66 5.94
C VAL A 701 -20.84 6.67 6.93
N PHE A 702 -21.76 7.51 6.48
CA PHE A 702 -22.42 8.54 7.27
C PHE A 702 -23.86 8.14 7.48
N THR A 703 -24.36 8.29 8.70
CA THR A 703 -25.75 7.92 9.04
C THR A 703 -26.40 8.98 9.90
N ASN A 704 -27.70 9.18 9.72
CA ASN A 704 -28.49 9.97 10.66
C ASN A 704 -28.79 9.15 11.95
N ASP A 705 -29.38 9.79 12.96
CA ASP A 705 -29.70 9.14 14.24
C ASP A 705 -30.57 7.88 14.09
N LYS A 706 -31.45 7.84 13.08
CA LYS A 706 -32.36 6.72 12.83
C LYS A 706 -31.61 5.45 12.44
N PHE A 707 -30.53 5.58 11.67
CA PHE A 707 -29.74 4.46 11.16
C PHE A 707 -28.43 4.20 11.91
N TYR A 708 -28.11 5.03 12.89
CA TYR A 708 -26.97 4.79 13.77
C TYR A 708 -27.20 3.58 14.70
N ILE A 709 -26.20 2.71 14.76
CA ILE A 709 -26.10 1.55 15.64
C ILE A 709 -25.08 1.90 16.75
N PRO A 710 -25.54 2.24 17.97
CA PRO A 710 -24.65 2.57 19.09
C PRO A 710 -24.00 1.35 19.73
N GLU A 711 -24.52 0.13 19.48
CA GLU A 711 -24.02 -1.09 20.06
C GLU A 711 -22.59 -1.38 19.54
N PRO A 712 -21.57 -1.40 20.42
CA PRO A 712 -20.19 -1.56 20.01
C PRO A 712 -19.98 -2.90 19.31
N LEU A 713 -19.03 -2.92 18.37
CA LEU A 713 -18.62 -4.11 17.60
C LEU A 713 -19.67 -4.66 16.61
N THR A 714 -20.86 -4.06 16.51
CA THR A 714 -21.88 -4.52 15.54
C THR A 714 -21.47 -4.29 14.08
N LEU A 715 -20.74 -3.20 13.82
CA LEU A 715 -20.26 -2.79 12.48
C LEU A 715 -18.73 -2.67 12.47
N ILE A 716 -18.03 -3.70 12.92
CA ILE A 716 -16.56 -3.70 12.99
C ILE A 716 -15.91 -4.38 11.79
N SER A 717 -14.79 -3.83 11.36
CA SER A 717 -13.76 -4.55 10.62
C SER A 717 -12.39 -4.30 11.24
N THR A 718 -11.46 -5.20 10.94
CA THR A 718 -10.10 -5.05 11.46
C THR A 718 -9.40 -3.83 10.85
N TRP A 719 -9.86 -3.37 9.68
CA TRP A 719 -9.22 -2.31 8.90
C TRP A 719 -10.08 -1.06 8.76
N ASP A 720 -10.92 -0.75 9.76
CA ASP A 720 -11.82 0.43 9.79
C ASP A 720 -11.09 1.76 9.68
N GLY A 721 -10.77 2.15 8.45
CA GLY A 721 -9.81 3.21 8.18
C GLY A 721 -8.40 2.83 8.64
N ASP A 722 -7.40 3.15 7.84
CA ASP A 722 -6.03 3.27 8.34
C ASP A 722 -5.71 4.73 8.67
N GLU A 723 -5.00 4.94 9.78
CA GLU A 723 -4.67 6.28 10.28
C GLU A 723 -3.85 7.10 9.27
N LEU A 724 -2.98 6.44 8.50
CA LEU A 724 -2.18 7.09 7.47
C LEU A 724 -3.08 7.65 6.36
N SER A 725 -4.01 6.86 5.82
CA SER A 725 -4.99 7.37 4.85
C SER A 725 -5.87 8.45 5.45
N ALA A 726 -6.26 8.34 6.71
CA ALA A 726 -7.07 9.34 7.42
C ALA A 726 -6.34 10.69 7.55
N LEU A 727 -5.10 10.68 8.01
CA LEU A 727 -4.25 11.87 8.12
C LEU A 727 -3.99 12.51 6.76
N ARG A 728 -3.59 11.70 5.77
CA ARG A 728 -3.38 12.15 4.39
C ARG A 728 -4.63 12.83 3.85
N PHE A 729 -5.78 12.18 3.98
CA PHE A 729 -7.03 12.69 3.46
C PHE A 729 -7.42 14.00 4.15
N ARG A 730 -7.27 14.10 5.47
CA ARG A 730 -7.54 15.35 6.18
C ARG A 730 -6.65 16.50 5.72
N GLN A 731 -5.34 16.27 5.56
CA GLN A 731 -4.42 17.30 5.05
C GLN A 731 -4.80 17.75 3.64
N GLN A 732 -5.18 16.82 2.76
CA GLN A 732 -5.70 17.16 1.43
C GLN A 732 -6.95 18.05 1.53
N MET A 733 -7.89 17.73 2.41
CA MET A 733 -9.11 18.53 2.58
C MET A 733 -8.84 19.91 3.16
N GLU A 734 -7.86 20.06 4.06
CA GLU A 734 -7.46 21.37 4.59
C GLU A 734 -6.92 22.28 3.46
N VAL A 735 -6.10 21.74 2.56
CA VAL A 735 -5.60 22.46 1.38
C VAL A 735 -6.76 22.80 0.44
N LEU A 736 -7.58 21.82 0.04
CA LEU A 736 -8.69 22.07 -0.89
C LEU A 736 -9.67 23.12 -0.35
N ARG A 737 -9.98 23.07 0.96
CA ARG A 737 -10.84 24.05 1.61
C ARG A 737 -10.29 25.47 1.52
N ALA A 738 -8.98 25.66 1.65
CA ALA A 738 -8.36 26.98 1.56
C ALA A 738 -8.48 27.59 0.16
N HIS A 739 -8.59 26.76 -0.88
CA HIS A 739 -8.65 27.19 -2.28
C HIS A 739 -10.05 27.09 -2.92
N ARG A 740 -11.08 26.62 -2.19
CA ARG A 740 -12.42 26.37 -2.73
C ARG A 740 -13.14 27.61 -3.29
N ASP A 741 -12.70 28.80 -2.88
CA ASP A 741 -13.30 30.08 -3.25
C ASP A 741 -12.48 30.83 -4.33
N ASP A 742 -11.47 30.19 -4.90
CA ASP A 742 -10.61 30.77 -5.93
C ASP A 742 -11.38 31.03 -7.24
N ALA A 743 -11.41 32.28 -7.70
CA ALA A 743 -12.12 32.69 -8.91
C ALA A 743 -11.61 31.99 -10.18
N ARG A 744 -10.36 31.50 -10.20
CA ARG A 744 -9.80 30.79 -11.34
C ARG A 744 -10.40 29.42 -11.54
N LEU A 745 -10.89 28.79 -10.48
CA LEU A 745 -11.64 27.54 -10.59
C LEU A 745 -12.94 27.71 -11.37
N TYR A 746 -13.58 28.86 -11.18
CA TYR A 746 -14.80 29.22 -11.91
C TYR A 746 -14.52 29.49 -13.40
N GLU A 747 -13.40 30.16 -13.72
CA GLU A 747 -13.00 30.37 -15.11
C GLU A 747 -12.57 29.07 -15.79
N LEU A 748 -11.89 28.16 -15.08
CA LEU A 748 -11.58 26.82 -15.58
C LEU A 748 -12.85 26.01 -15.87
N ASP A 749 -13.81 26.00 -14.94
CA ASP A 749 -15.10 25.30 -15.09
C ASP A 749 -15.92 25.86 -16.27
N LYS A 750 -15.94 27.19 -16.45
CA LYS A 750 -16.55 27.83 -17.64
C LYS A 750 -15.84 27.46 -18.93
N LEU A 751 -14.51 27.44 -18.94
CA LEU A 751 -13.71 27.24 -20.14
C LEU A 751 -13.82 25.81 -20.63
N VAL A 752 -13.77 24.84 -19.72
CA VAL A 752 -14.10 23.42 -19.98
C VAL A 752 -15.54 23.31 -20.45
N GLY A 753 -16.47 24.01 -19.80
CA GLY A 753 -17.86 24.03 -20.22
C GLY A 753 -18.03 24.48 -21.67
N SER A 754 -17.46 25.62 -22.05
CA SER A 754 -17.67 26.27 -23.35
C SER A 754 -17.28 25.45 -24.58
N ARG A 755 -16.53 24.35 -24.43
CA ARG A 755 -16.01 23.51 -25.52
C ARG A 755 -16.91 22.36 -25.99
N GLY A 756 -18.04 22.13 -25.34
CA GLY A 756 -19.07 21.22 -25.86
C GLY A 756 -18.91 19.74 -25.51
N ASP A 757 -17.88 19.36 -24.75
CA ASP A 757 -17.73 18.00 -24.23
C ASP A 757 -18.71 17.75 -23.07
N PHE A 758 -19.34 16.57 -23.07
CA PHE A 758 -20.58 16.18 -22.38
C PHE A 758 -20.64 16.32 -20.84
N TYR A 759 -19.62 16.87 -20.16
CA TYR A 759 -19.54 16.87 -18.70
C TYR A 759 -19.05 18.23 -18.16
N ARG A 760 -19.98 19.09 -17.71
CA ARG A 760 -19.68 20.44 -17.13
C ARG A 760 -19.88 20.51 -15.61
N GLY A 761 -19.16 21.30 -14.83
CA GLY A 761 -19.79 21.94 -13.64
C GLY A 761 -19.63 21.27 -12.28
N SER A 762 -18.53 20.55 -12.02
CA SER A 762 -18.27 20.08 -10.65
C SER A 762 -16.80 19.86 -10.26
N GLY A 763 -15.85 19.93 -11.21
CA GLY A 763 -14.44 19.57 -10.95
C GLY A 763 -14.06 18.14 -11.36
N LEU A 764 -14.85 17.52 -12.26
CA LEU A 764 -14.52 16.26 -12.91
C LEU A 764 -14.25 16.52 -14.40
N LEU A 765 -13.07 16.10 -14.87
CA LEU A 765 -12.67 16.14 -16.29
C LEU A 765 -12.94 14.78 -16.92
N PHE A 766 -13.64 14.77 -18.04
CA PHE A 766 -13.69 13.65 -18.99
C PHE A 766 -13.05 14.15 -20.30
N PHE A 767 -12.10 13.39 -20.85
CA PHE A 767 -11.56 13.64 -22.18
C PHE A 767 -12.13 12.57 -23.11
N ASP A 768 -13.01 12.97 -24.01
CA ASP A 768 -13.40 12.14 -25.15
C ASP A 768 -12.42 12.43 -26.28
N GLY A 769 -11.71 11.39 -26.73
CA GLY A 769 -10.65 11.51 -27.72
C GLY A 769 -11.21 11.45 -29.14
N GLU A 770 -11.65 12.57 -29.70
CA GLU A 770 -12.10 12.64 -31.11
C GLU A 770 -11.25 13.54 -32.03
N ASP A 771 -10.01 13.89 -31.64
CA ASP A 771 -8.97 14.36 -32.59
C ASP A 771 -7.90 13.30 -32.90
N LEU A 772 -8.16 12.03 -32.55
CA LEU A 772 -7.38 10.86 -33.00
C LEU A 772 -8.34 9.74 -33.40
N ALA A 773 -8.85 9.83 -34.63
CA ALA A 773 -9.77 8.89 -35.25
C ALA A 773 -9.31 7.41 -35.13
N CYS A 774 -10.14 6.52 -34.58
CA CYS A 774 -11.07 5.69 -35.37
C CYS A 774 -11.81 4.66 -34.50
N ASP A 775 -13.04 4.37 -34.92
CA ASP A 775 -14.05 3.42 -34.49
C ASP A 775 -13.52 2.01 -34.09
N LEU A 776 -13.87 1.52 -32.89
CA LEU A 776 -14.10 0.10 -32.51
C LEU A 776 -14.45 -0.05 -31.01
N SER A 777 -15.75 -0.17 -30.72
CA SER A 777 -16.41 -0.86 -29.59
C SER A 777 -15.65 -1.14 -28.26
N LEU A 778 -16.02 -0.40 -27.20
CA LEU A 778 -16.16 -0.84 -25.79
C LEU A 778 -15.15 -1.90 -25.25
N THR A 779 -13.90 -1.49 -24.97
CA THR A 779 -12.88 -2.18 -24.12
C THR A 779 -11.64 -1.26 -24.11
N ASP A 780 -10.91 -0.88 -23.07
CA ASP A 780 -10.75 -1.37 -21.71
C ASP A 780 -10.38 -0.19 -20.77
N GLU A 781 -11.17 -0.07 -19.71
CA GLU A 781 -11.10 0.74 -18.48
C GLU A 781 -9.90 1.70 -18.26
N GLY A 782 -9.97 2.90 -18.85
CA GLY A 782 -9.17 4.06 -18.47
C GLY A 782 -9.99 5.09 -17.68
N HIS A 783 -9.96 5.03 -16.34
CA HIS A 783 -10.54 6.09 -15.49
C HIS A 783 -9.45 7.05 -15.01
N LEU A 784 -9.41 8.27 -15.55
CA LEU A 784 -8.48 9.32 -15.15
C LEU A 784 -9.12 10.28 -14.13
N PHE A 785 -8.65 10.23 -12.88
CA PHE A 785 -8.97 11.19 -11.82
C PHE A 785 -7.89 12.28 -11.76
N PHE A 786 -8.24 13.56 -11.83
CA PHE A 786 -7.27 14.66 -11.67
C PHE A 786 -7.11 15.11 -10.19
N PRO A 787 -5.93 15.65 -9.80
CA PRO A 787 -5.38 15.75 -8.43
C PRO A 787 -5.45 17.22 -7.88
N PRO A 788 -4.83 17.54 -6.72
CA PRO A 788 -5.22 18.68 -5.88
C PRO A 788 -4.82 20.08 -6.41
N LEU A 789 -5.61 21.06 -5.96
CA LEU A 789 -5.70 22.49 -6.35
C LEU A 789 -4.46 23.37 -6.06
N ASN A 790 -3.27 22.84 -5.77
CA ASN A 790 -2.19 23.62 -5.15
C ASN A 790 -1.25 24.37 -6.12
N ARG A 791 -1.51 24.45 -7.44
CA ARG A 791 -0.65 25.18 -8.41
C ARG A 791 -1.38 25.85 -9.59
N LEU A 792 -2.57 26.43 -9.38
CA LEU A 792 -3.31 27.16 -10.42
C LEU A 792 -2.57 28.40 -10.97
N ASP A 793 -1.66 29.00 -10.20
CA ASP A 793 -0.89 30.19 -10.61
C ASP A 793 0.09 29.89 -11.75
N GLU A 794 0.78 28.75 -11.69
CA GLU A 794 1.83 28.36 -12.64
C GLU A 794 1.26 27.73 -13.93
N GLN A 795 0.05 27.16 -13.86
CA GLN A 795 -0.57 26.43 -14.96
C GLN A 795 -1.47 27.28 -15.87
N TRP A 796 -1.88 28.47 -15.41
CA TRP A 796 -2.73 29.36 -16.19
C TRP A 796 -2.01 29.92 -17.43
N GLU A 797 -0.71 30.22 -17.33
CA GLU A 797 0.07 30.69 -18.48
C GLU A 797 0.15 29.62 -19.57
N THR A 798 0.41 28.36 -19.19
CA THR A 798 0.51 27.22 -20.12
C THR A 798 -0.84 26.84 -20.74
N LEU A 799 -1.94 26.91 -19.98
CA LEU A 799 -3.30 26.68 -20.49
C LEU A 799 -3.78 27.83 -21.39
N SER A 800 -3.34 29.06 -21.15
CA SER A 800 -3.66 30.24 -21.99
C SER A 800 -2.95 30.20 -23.36
N GLU A 801 -1.73 29.66 -23.41
CA GLU A 801 -1.02 29.42 -24.67
C GLU A 801 -1.68 28.31 -25.50
N TYR A 802 -2.22 27.28 -24.85
CA TYR A 802 -2.87 26.14 -25.52
C TYR A 802 -4.27 26.48 -26.09
N PHE A 803 -4.93 27.54 -25.60
CA PHE A 803 -6.34 27.85 -25.92
C PHE A 803 -6.63 29.18 -26.63
N GLY A 804 -5.60 29.94 -27.01
CA GLY A 804 -5.71 30.94 -28.08
C GLY A 804 -6.33 32.30 -27.73
N THR A 805 -5.40 33.25 -27.53
CA THR A 805 -5.44 34.70 -27.87
C THR A 805 -5.92 35.77 -26.88
N LYS A 806 -4.99 36.74 -26.75
CA LYS A 806 -5.05 38.18 -26.44
C LYS A 806 -4.97 38.62 -24.98
N ARG A 807 -3.72 38.89 -24.59
CA ARG A 807 -3.28 39.79 -23.51
C ARG A 807 -4.19 41.02 -23.37
N ALA A 808 -4.68 41.24 -22.15
CA ALA A 808 -4.90 42.57 -21.60
C ALA A 808 -3.84 42.83 -20.52
N PRO A 809 -3.28 44.05 -20.42
CA PRO A 809 -2.18 44.34 -19.50
C PRO A 809 -2.68 44.40 -18.07
N VAL A 810 -1.92 43.79 -17.15
CA VAL A 810 -2.13 43.88 -15.71
C VAL A 810 -1.71 45.29 -15.23
N PRO A 811 -2.57 46.06 -14.55
CA PRO A 811 -2.13 47.18 -13.74
C PRO A 811 -2.04 46.78 -12.25
N ALA A 812 -0.80 46.88 -11.74
CA ALA A 812 -0.31 46.94 -10.35
C ALA A 812 -0.94 46.03 -9.28
#